data_AF-A0A813Z892-F1
#
_entry.id   AF-A0A813Z892-F1
#
_cell.length_a   1.000
_cell.length_b   1.000
_cell.length_c   1.000
_cell.angle_alpha   90.00
_cell.angle_beta   90.00
_cell.angle_gamma   90.00
#
_symmetry.space_group_name_H-M   'P 1'
#
loop_
_entity.id
_entity.type
_entity.pdbx_description
1 polymer ?
#
loop_
_entity_poly.entity_id
_entity_poly.type
_entity_poly.pdbx_seq_one_letter_code
_entity_poly.pdbx_strand_id
1 'polypeptide(L)'
;MLEASDEATWNSTAETFADSGIVGNNPTGVFVDTSNTVYVGEPQLNRVQVWPVGHSNPTRNISNGLQNPQAIFVTTNGDIYIDNGSNNHRVDKWTLNATTSTTALTVTDTCYGLFVDKNNFLFCSNGPGLHQVIKKSLNNNATNSTLVAGIGTPGTTAYALDQPRGIFVDNNINLYVADCQNNRIQLFKNGQKNATTVAGAGAGAPGNITLKHPTGVLLDSDGYLFIVDSDNDRIIASGPLGFRCIIACSNSHGSSSTQLNKPFSMSFDRHGNIFVADQNNNRIQKFLLSNNSCDEATTHQAQLTTDSINVTTTSLKPTTQSTNQILASTSNMVISNQSCFPPGIILIPSTSSLASPMQFQRQQDFYINSNIYLNCNTSLAMITKWTISNCTSICSQQIVVDQTISTKYMVGATGAQGSAVVRALVETGKYKIRGLTRDSSSEKAQTLKRLSDNIDMVTCDITKSDDVERAFKDSWAIFAVTDPWTNPNQLELEKQQGYIMADIVSRYHYKKCRNLKTIYVEPAMYMQNWRNAGKLPKLDDGTVILAASIDEKVELHLVDIDDIGPIVREILADPDKLVGQDICVCGDEITISKTLTEEEFRTITKQLPKTAQDNIFGMHKWIEEYGYYGKDKDWTNGQKLTKLNTFEQWLRKTGWEGK
;
A
#
# COMPACT_ATOMS: atom_id res chain seq x y z
N MET A 1 13.44 -2.45 0.93
CA MET A 1 12.45 -1.99 -0.06
C MET A 1 11.28 -1.42 0.72
N LEU A 2 10.57 -0.47 0.12
CA LEU A 2 9.44 0.24 0.72
C LEU A 2 8.23 0.03 -0.16
N GLU A 3 7.04 0.06 0.42
CA GLU A 3 5.79 0.03 -0.32
C GLU A 3 5.62 1.39 -1.02
N ALA A 4 5.44 1.35 -2.34
CA ALA A 4 5.20 2.54 -3.14
C ALA A 4 3.87 2.35 -3.86
N SER A 5 2.80 2.70 -3.14
CA SER A 5 1.39 2.52 -3.52
C SER A 5 1.10 2.76 -5.01
N ASP A 6 0.11 2.08 -5.56
CA ASP A 6 -0.28 2.14 -6.98
C ASP A 6 -0.44 3.57 -7.56
N GLU A 7 -0.88 4.56 -6.77
CA GLU A 7 -0.95 6.00 -7.14
C GLU A 7 0.16 6.87 -6.51
N ALA A 8 1.32 6.31 -6.19
CA ALA A 8 2.49 7.08 -5.76
C ALA A 8 2.82 8.14 -6.82
N THR A 9 2.77 9.39 -6.38
CA THR A 9 3.18 10.57 -7.15
C THR A 9 4.25 11.30 -6.34
N TRP A 10 5.06 12.11 -7.03
CA TRP A 10 6.08 12.93 -6.41
C TRP A 10 5.78 14.40 -6.71
N ASN A 11 6.17 15.29 -5.81
CA ASN A 11 6.03 16.73 -6.02
C ASN A 11 6.69 17.10 -7.35
N SER A 12 5.95 17.73 -8.26
CA SER A 12 6.47 18.08 -9.58
C SER A 12 7.66 19.03 -9.52
N THR A 13 7.77 19.81 -8.44
CA THR A 13 8.93 20.60 -8.04
C THR A 13 9.83 19.83 -7.07
N ALA A 14 11.09 19.58 -7.44
CA ALA A 14 12.12 19.10 -6.53
C ALA A 14 12.71 20.20 -5.65
N GLU A 15 13.15 19.79 -4.45
CA GLU A 15 14.13 20.50 -3.62
C GLU A 15 15.54 20.23 -4.21
N THR A 16 16.39 21.24 -4.36
CA THR A 16 17.82 21.00 -4.65
C THR A 16 18.51 20.60 -3.35
N PHE A 17 18.85 19.32 -3.21
CA PHE A 17 19.50 18.77 -2.02
C PHE A 17 20.98 19.15 -1.95
N ALA A 18 21.65 19.20 -3.10
CA ALA A 18 23.02 19.71 -3.22
C ALA A 18 23.22 20.30 -4.64
N ASP A 19 23.85 21.46 -4.72
CA ASP A 19 24.19 22.12 -5.99
C ASP A 19 25.66 21.91 -6.38
N SER A 20 26.08 22.51 -7.50
CA SER A 20 27.44 22.39 -8.03
C SER A 20 28.53 23.02 -7.17
N GLY A 21 28.17 23.85 -6.18
CA GLY A 21 29.08 24.32 -5.14
C GLY A 21 29.40 23.24 -4.08
N ILE A 22 28.53 22.24 -3.94
CA ILE A 22 28.68 21.15 -2.96
C ILE A 22 29.11 19.84 -3.64
N VAL A 23 28.40 19.40 -4.69
CA VAL A 23 28.67 18.14 -5.43
C VAL A 23 29.55 18.31 -6.68
N GLY A 24 30.01 19.53 -6.94
CA GLY A 24 30.90 19.82 -8.07
C GLY A 24 30.25 19.56 -9.43
N ASN A 25 30.99 18.94 -10.35
CA ASN A 25 30.55 18.71 -11.72
C ASN A 25 30.29 17.23 -12.01
N ASN A 26 29.22 16.95 -12.77
CA ASN A 26 28.84 15.62 -13.25
C ASN A 26 28.68 14.59 -12.10
N PRO A 27 27.72 14.79 -11.17
CA PRO A 27 27.37 13.78 -10.18
C PRO A 27 26.74 12.56 -10.87
N THR A 28 27.22 11.36 -10.52
CA THR A 28 26.84 10.10 -11.19
C THR A 28 25.95 9.24 -10.30
N GLY A 29 26.54 8.52 -9.35
CA GLY A 29 25.83 7.65 -8.42
C GLY A 29 25.27 8.42 -7.23
N VAL A 30 23.97 8.38 -7.01
CA VAL A 30 23.34 8.69 -5.72
C VAL A 30 22.79 7.41 -5.09
N PHE A 31 23.05 7.21 -3.81
CA PHE A 31 22.53 6.09 -3.02
C PHE A 31 22.05 6.61 -1.67
N VAL A 32 20.91 6.12 -1.18
CA VAL A 32 20.42 6.38 0.18
C VAL A 32 20.29 5.03 0.90
N ASP A 33 20.91 4.91 2.07
CA ASP A 33 20.86 3.67 2.85
C ASP A 33 19.63 3.60 3.79
N THR A 34 19.45 2.45 4.45
CA THR A 34 18.34 2.23 5.39
C THR A 34 18.38 3.11 6.64
N SER A 35 19.46 3.86 6.87
CA SER A 35 19.55 4.88 7.92
C SER A 35 19.13 6.27 7.44
N ASN A 36 18.79 6.45 6.16
CA ASN A 36 18.68 7.73 5.44
C ASN A 36 20.01 8.51 5.31
N THR A 37 21.16 7.84 5.36
CA THR A 37 22.44 8.46 4.98
C THR A 37 22.54 8.50 3.45
N VAL A 38 22.81 9.68 2.90
CA VAL A 38 22.94 9.91 1.45
C VAL A 38 24.40 9.86 1.04
N TYR A 39 24.70 9.14 -0.04
CA TYR A 39 26.02 8.98 -0.63
C TYR A 39 25.98 9.49 -2.08
N VAL A 40 26.91 10.38 -2.46
CA VAL A 40 26.98 10.95 -3.81
C VAL A 40 28.37 10.77 -4.39
N GLY A 41 28.47 10.19 -5.57
CA GLY A 41 29.70 10.06 -6.34
C GLY A 41 30.00 11.32 -7.15
N GLU A 42 31.18 11.89 -6.93
CA GLU A 42 31.75 12.97 -7.74
C GLU A 42 33.00 12.44 -8.47
N PRO A 43 32.87 12.02 -9.74
CA PRO A 43 33.96 11.39 -10.47
C PRO A 43 35.14 12.33 -10.70
N GLN A 44 34.86 13.61 -10.98
CA GLN A 44 35.87 14.61 -11.36
C GLN A 44 36.84 14.93 -10.22
N LEU A 45 36.38 14.92 -8.97
CA LEU A 45 37.24 15.07 -7.77
C LEU A 45 37.58 13.73 -7.11
N ASN A 46 37.34 12.61 -7.80
CA ASN A 46 37.69 11.25 -7.39
C ASN A 46 37.21 10.90 -5.97
N ARG A 47 35.98 11.31 -5.61
CA ARG A 47 35.44 11.14 -4.26
C ARG A 47 33.98 10.69 -4.22
N VAL A 48 33.60 10.12 -3.09
CA VAL A 48 32.21 9.94 -2.66
C VAL A 48 31.97 10.78 -1.42
N GLN A 49 30.97 11.65 -1.48
CA GLN A 49 30.54 12.51 -0.37
C GLN A 49 29.41 11.83 0.41
N VAL A 50 29.35 12.06 1.73
CA VAL A 50 28.38 11.39 2.62
C VAL A 50 27.68 12.39 3.54
N TRP A 51 26.34 12.39 3.53
CA TRP A 51 25.47 13.18 4.40
C TRP A 51 24.70 12.25 5.34
N PRO A 52 24.99 12.25 6.65
CA PRO A 52 24.11 11.66 7.65
C PRO A 52 22.78 12.41 7.72
N VAL A 53 21.74 11.77 8.26
CA VAL A 53 20.41 12.37 8.42
C VAL A 53 20.46 13.75 9.06
N GLY A 54 19.66 14.69 8.52
CA GLY A 54 19.51 16.04 9.06
C GLY A 54 20.68 17.00 8.76
N HIS A 55 21.74 16.54 8.08
CA HIS A 55 22.87 17.40 7.72
C HIS A 55 22.65 18.03 6.34
N SER A 56 22.83 19.36 6.24
CA SER A 56 22.77 20.10 4.97
C SER A 56 24.05 20.01 4.13
N ASN A 57 25.14 19.53 4.71
CA ASN A 57 26.46 19.46 4.10
C ASN A 57 27.10 18.07 4.36
N PRO A 58 27.95 17.57 3.46
CA PRO A 58 28.59 16.27 3.64
C PRO A 58 29.61 16.30 4.77
N THR A 59 29.54 15.33 5.68
CA THR A 59 30.42 15.25 6.86
C THR A 59 31.66 14.39 6.63
N ARG A 60 31.65 13.53 5.60
CA ARG A 60 32.75 12.64 5.23
C ARG A 60 32.94 12.63 3.71
N ASN A 61 34.20 12.75 3.29
CA ASN A 61 34.64 12.48 1.91
C ASN A 61 35.41 11.15 1.92
N ILE A 62 35.01 10.20 1.07
CA ILE A 62 35.75 8.98 0.77
C ILE A 62 36.50 9.24 -0.54
N SER A 63 37.83 9.30 -0.52
CA SER A 63 38.63 9.63 -1.72
C SER A 63 39.98 8.89 -1.82
N ASN A 64 40.50 8.36 -0.72
CA ASN A 64 41.81 7.71 -0.68
C ASN A 64 41.84 6.47 -1.61
N GLY A 65 42.60 6.55 -2.70
CA GLY A 65 42.77 5.46 -3.68
C GLY A 65 41.64 5.30 -4.71
N LEU A 66 40.60 6.14 -4.69
CA LEU A 66 39.54 6.15 -5.71
C LEU A 66 39.98 6.90 -6.98
N GLN A 67 39.46 6.50 -8.14
CA GLN A 67 39.50 7.27 -9.38
C GLN A 67 38.18 7.15 -10.16
N ASN A 68 37.61 8.29 -10.57
CA ASN A 68 36.41 8.40 -11.39
C ASN A 68 35.20 7.50 -10.97
N PRO A 69 34.84 7.41 -9.67
CA PRO A 69 33.79 6.47 -9.20
C PRO A 69 32.42 6.72 -9.86
N GLN A 70 31.89 5.73 -10.60
CA GLN A 70 30.60 5.86 -11.30
C GLN A 70 29.39 5.37 -10.49
N ALA A 71 29.59 4.36 -9.62
CA ALA A 71 28.50 3.69 -8.90
C ALA A 71 28.86 3.44 -7.43
N ILE A 72 27.83 3.45 -6.59
CA ILE A 72 27.89 3.23 -5.14
C ILE A 72 26.74 2.28 -4.76
N PHE A 73 27.00 1.36 -3.84
CA PHE A 73 25.96 0.58 -3.17
C PHE A 73 26.32 0.40 -1.69
N VAL A 74 25.35 0.54 -0.79
CA VAL A 74 25.56 0.32 0.65
C VAL A 74 24.64 -0.77 1.16
N THR A 75 25.20 -1.81 1.77
CA THR A 75 24.43 -2.92 2.36
C THR A 75 23.86 -2.56 3.73
N THR A 76 22.86 -3.31 4.19
CA THR A 76 22.16 -3.10 5.48
C THR A 76 23.05 -3.19 6.72
N ASN A 77 24.27 -3.76 6.61
CA ASN A 77 25.28 -3.79 7.67
C ASN A 77 26.29 -2.61 7.61
N GLY A 78 26.12 -1.66 6.68
CA GLY A 78 26.99 -0.49 6.54
C GLY A 78 28.30 -0.71 5.79
N ASP A 79 28.44 -1.80 5.02
CA ASP A 79 29.53 -1.94 4.05
C ASP A 79 29.20 -1.12 2.78
N ILE A 80 30.13 -0.27 2.37
CA ILE A 80 30.01 0.64 1.23
C ILE A 80 30.88 0.09 0.08
N TYR A 81 30.25 -0.22 -1.05
CA TYR A 81 30.91 -0.70 -2.27
C TYR A 81 30.94 0.44 -3.29
N ILE A 82 32.13 0.77 -3.80
CA ILE A 82 32.34 1.91 -4.70
C ILE A 82 33.08 1.43 -5.96
N ASP A 83 32.58 1.83 -7.13
CA ASP A 83 33.27 1.62 -8.40
C ASP A 83 34.64 2.31 -8.41
N ASN A 84 35.65 1.59 -8.87
CA ASN A 84 36.99 2.08 -9.10
C ASN A 84 37.59 1.36 -10.34
N GLY A 85 36.74 1.02 -11.31
CA GLY A 85 37.09 0.08 -12.39
C GLY A 85 37.94 0.69 -13.50
N SER A 86 37.74 1.98 -13.81
CA SER A 86 38.26 2.65 -15.01
C SER A 86 39.79 2.55 -15.18
N ASN A 87 40.54 2.97 -14.15
CA ASN A 87 42.01 2.94 -14.12
C ASN A 87 42.57 2.00 -13.04
N ASN A 88 41.75 1.68 -12.03
CA ASN A 88 42.14 0.98 -10.80
C ASN A 88 41.68 -0.49 -10.80
N HIS A 89 40.93 -0.90 -11.82
CA HIS A 89 40.52 -2.27 -12.16
C HIS A 89 39.87 -3.07 -11.02
N ARG A 90 39.08 -2.38 -10.17
CA ARG A 90 38.38 -3.00 -9.04
C ARG A 90 37.11 -2.29 -8.62
N VAL A 91 36.30 -2.96 -7.81
CA VAL A 91 35.32 -2.34 -6.90
C VAL A 91 35.95 -2.36 -5.50
N ASP A 92 35.95 -1.22 -4.82
CA ASP A 92 36.50 -1.06 -3.47
C ASP A 92 35.38 -1.23 -2.43
N LYS A 93 35.63 -2.08 -1.43
CA LYS A 93 34.83 -2.20 -0.20
C LYS A 93 35.42 -1.32 0.89
N TRP A 94 34.57 -0.50 1.50
CA TRP A 94 34.85 0.31 2.68
C TRP A 94 33.89 -0.08 3.80
N THR A 95 34.36 -0.12 5.04
CA THR A 95 33.47 -0.12 6.21
C THR A 95 33.13 1.31 6.62
N LEU A 96 32.06 1.46 7.41
CA LEU A 96 31.69 2.75 8.01
C LEU A 96 32.88 3.35 8.78
N ASN A 97 33.14 4.64 8.55
CA ASN A 97 34.25 5.42 9.13
C ASN A 97 35.70 4.96 8.79
N ALA A 98 35.91 3.94 7.95
CA ALA A 98 37.25 3.56 7.50
C ALA A 98 37.96 4.64 6.67
N THR A 99 39.30 4.66 6.78
CA THR A 99 40.22 5.53 6.01
C THR A 99 40.90 4.82 4.84
N THR A 100 40.71 3.50 4.71
CA THR A 100 41.22 2.64 3.63
C THR A 100 40.13 1.68 3.13
N SER A 101 40.32 1.18 1.89
CA SER A 101 39.48 0.17 1.27
C SER A 101 40.11 -1.22 1.26
N THR A 102 39.33 -2.21 0.81
CA THR A 102 39.79 -3.54 0.39
C THR A 102 39.15 -3.90 -0.96
N THR A 103 39.85 -4.66 -1.80
CA THR A 103 39.32 -5.08 -3.11
C THR A 103 38.12 -6.03 -2.96
N ALA A 104 36.92 -5.56 -3.29
CA ALA A 104 35.70 -6.38 -3.26
C ALA A 104 35.63 -7.32 -4.45
N LEU A 105 35.96 -6.80 -5.64
CA LEU A 105 35.86 -7.46 -6.94
C LEU A 105 36.92 -6.88 -7.88
N THR A 106 37.60 -7.70 -8.67
CA THR A 106 38.47 -7.24 -9.76
C THR A 106 37.63 -7.08 -11.03
N VAL A 107 37.81 -5.98 -11.77
CA VAL A 107 37.07 -5.69 -13.01
C VAL A 107 37.98 -5.09 -14.08
N THR A 108 37.75 -5.41 -15.35
CA THR A 108 38.54 -4.89 -16.48
C THR A 108 37.91 -3.69 -17.20
N ASP A 109 36.69 -3.29 -16.80
CA ASP A 109 36.04 -2.03 -17.16
C ASP A 109 35.17 -1.56 -15.98
N THR A 110 34.96 -0.25 -15.94
CA THR A 110 34.09 0.54 -15.06
C THR A 110 32.74 -0.11 -14.75
N CYS A 111 32.35 -0.12 -13.47
CA CYS A 111 31.03 -0.57 -13.02
C CYS A 111 30.05 0.61 -12.99
N TYR A 112 29.14 0.69 -13.96
CA TYR A 112 28.11 1.75 -14.01
C TYR A 112 26.87 1.48 -13.12
N GLY A 113 26.89 0.36 -12.42
CA GLY A 113 25.85 -0.10 -11.51
C GLY A 113 26.44 -1.18 -10.62
N LEU A 114 26.14 -1.09 -9.33
CA LEU A 114 26.56 -2.04 -8.29
C LEU A 114 25.34 -2.45 -7.47
N PHE A 115 25.27 -3.71 -7.08
CA PHE A 115 24.21 -4.25 -6.23
C PHE A 115 24.75 -5.41 -5.39
N VAL A 116 24.30 -5.57 -4.15
CA VAL A 116 24.57 -6.78 -3.35
C VAL A 116 23.25 -7.48 -3.04
N ASP A 117 23.10 -8.73 -3.48
CA ASP A 117 21.87 -9.51 -3.25
C ASP A 117 21.78 -10.08 -1.82
N LYS A 118 20.58 -10.58 -1.47
CA LYS A 118 20.33 -11.23 -0.16
C LYS A 118 21.15 -12.50 0.10
N ASN A 119 21.81 -13.05 -0.93
CA ASN A 119 22.74 -14.18 -0.81
C ASN A 119 24.20 -13.72 -0.68
N ASN A 120 24.43 -12.40 -0.56
CA ASN A 120 25.74 -11.75 -0.46
C ASN A 120 26.61 -11.94 -1.72
N PHE A 121 26.01 -11.88 -2.91
CA PHE A 121 26.74 -11.69 -4.17
C PHE A 121 26.79 -10.20 -4.55
N LEU A 122 28.00 -9.69 -4.79
CA LEU A 122 28.22 -8.38 -5.42
C LEU A 122 28.11 -8.51 -6.94
N PHE A 123 27.24 -7.71 -7.54
CA PHE A 123 27.06 -7.57 -8.99
C PHE A 123 27.73 -6.28 -9.48
N CYS A 124 28.23 -6.31 -10.71
CA CYS A 124 28.74 -5.15 -11.45
C CYS A 124 28.28 -5.22 -12.90
N SER A 125 27.70 -4.13 -13.41
CA SER A 125 27.46 -3.92 -14.84
C SER A 125 28.70 -3.30 -15.49
N ASN A 126 29.49 -4.11 -16.18
CA ASN A 126 30.65 -3.62 -16.92
C ASN A 126 30.20 -2.88 -18.18
N GLY A 127 30.73 -1.68 -18.34
CA GLY A 127 30.26 -0.68 -19.29
C GLY A 127 30.67 -0.86 -20.76
N PRO A 128 30.99 0.26 -21.45
CA PRO A 128 31.15 0.30 -22.91
C PRO A 128 32.26 -0.55 -23.52
N GLY A 129 33.18 -1.12 -22.72
CA GLY A 129 34.19 -2.04 -23.22
C GLY A 129 33.76 -3.52 -23.24
N LEU A 130 32.72 -3.89 -22.46
CA LEU A 130 32.43 -5.31 -22.15
C LEU A 130 30.96 -5.71 -22.26
N HIS A 131 30.01 -4.77 -22.29
CA HIS A 131 28.59 -5.02 -22.61
C HIS A 131 27.97 -6.20 -21.81
N GLN A 132 28.26 -6.28 -20.51
CA GLN A 132 27.91 -7.45 -19.68
C GLN A 132 27.66 -7.11 -18.20
N VAL A 133 27.02 -8.03 -17.48
CA VAL A 133 26.91 -7.99 -16.01
C VAL A 133 27.57 -9.23 -15.43
N ILE A 134 28.45 -9.03 -14.44
CA ILE A 134 29.14 -10.07 -13.70
C ILE A 134 28.73 -10.06 -12.23
N LYS A 135 28.87 -11.19 -11.52
CA LYS A 135 28.75 -11.25 -10.06
C LYS A 135 29.82 -12.11 -9.40
N LYS A 136 30.10 -11.82 -8.12
CA LYS A 136 31.06 -12.53 -7.27
C LYS A 136 30.46 -12.73 -5.88
N SER A 137 30.68 -13.90 -5.27
CA SER A 137 30.30 -14.14 -3.87
C SER A 137 31.20 -13.34 -2.93
N LEU A 138 30.62 -12.69 -1.93
CA LEU A 138 31.32 -12.04 -0.82
C LEU A 138 31.48 -12.98 0.39
N ASN A 139 30.89 -14.18 0.36
CA ASN A 139 30.96 -15.18 1.43
C ASN A 139 32.27 -15.99 1.43
N ASN A 140 33.18 -15.76 0.47
CA ASN A 140 34.47 -16.45 0.40
C ASN A 140 35.56 -15.61 -0.29
N ASN A 141 36.80 -16.07 -0.18
CA ASN A 141 37.98 -15.39 -0.74
C ASN A 141 38.26 -15.77 -2.20
N ALA A 142 37.31 -16.38 -2.93
CA ALA A 142 37.53 -16.72 -4.34
C ALA A 142 37.62 -15.44 -5.17
N THR A 143 38.64 -15.31 -6.03
CA THR A 143 38.86 -14.13 -6.87
C THR A 143 37.95 -14.07 -8.10
N ASN A 144 37.43 -15.23 -8.53
CA ASN A 144 36.75 -15.38 -9.81
C ASN A 144 35.33 -14.79 -9.81
N SER A 145 35.06 -13.89 -10.74
CA SER A 145 33.72 -13.44 -11.10
C SER A 145 33.01 -14.42 -12.04
N THR A 146 31.68 -14.37 -12.07
CA THR A 146 30.81 -15.16 -12.95
C THR A 146 29.98 -14.25 -13.85
N LEU A 147 29.96 -14.53 -15.16
CA LEU A 147 29.09 -13.83 -16.13
C LEU A 147 27.63 -14.23 -15.91
N VAL A 148 26.73 -13.25 -15.75
CA VAL A 148 25.29 -13.48 -15.52
C VAL A 148 24.37 -12.88 -16.58
N ALA A 149 24.79 -11.83 -17.29
CA ALA A 149 24.05 -11.26 -18.41
C ALA A 149 25.00 -10.63 -19.44
N GLY A 150 24.60 -10.60 -20.73
CA GLY A 150 25.47 -10.17 -21.82
C GLY A 150 26.46 -11.25 -22.27
N ILE A 151 27.26 -10.92 -23.29
CA ILE A 151 28.16 -11.88 -23.97
C ILE A 151 29.58 -11.33 -24.26
N GLY A 152 29.96 -10.18 -23.69
CA GLY A 152 31.25 -9.54 -23.97
C GLY A 152 31.24 -8.60 -25.20
N THR A 153 30.14 -8.53 -25.94
CA THR A 153 29.99 -7.76 -27.19
C THR A 153 28.61 -7.12 -27.28
N PRO A 154 28.47 -5.98 -28.00
CA PRO A 154 27.19 -5.28 -28.18
C PRO A 154 26.20 -6.12 -28.99
N GLY A 155 24.92 -6.10 -28.60
CA GLY A 155 23.86 -6.69 -29.41
C GLY A 155 22.45 -6.55 -28.87
N THR A 156 21.47 -6.70 -29.77
CA THR A 156 20.03 -6.51 -29.53
C THR A 156 19.28 -7.80 -29.16
N THR A 157 19.93 -8.95 -29.11
CA THR A 157 19.27 -10.24 -28.83
C THR A 157 18.79 -10.33 -27.36
N ALA A 158 18.08 -11.41 -27.02
CA ALA A 158 17.64 -11.67 -25.65
C ALA A 158 18.80 -11.97 -24.67
N TYR A 159 19.98 -12.38 -25.16
CA TYR A 159 21.15 -12.72 -24.33
C TYR A 159 22.29 -11.71 -24.43
N ALA A 160 22.24 -10.80 -25.41
CA ALA A 160 23.16 -9.68 -25.54
C ALA A 160 22.63 -8.42 -24.85
N LEU A 161 23.56 -7.50 -24.57
CA LEU A 161 23.33 -6.18 -24.01
C LEU A 161 24.15 -5.18 -24.82
N ASP A 162 23.92 -3.88 -24.65
CA ASP A 162 24.80 -2.84 -25.16
C ASP A 162 24.93 -1.64 -24.19
N GLN A 163 26.14 -1.49 -23.65
CA GLN A 163 26.52 -0.54 -22.59
C GLN A 163 25.57 -0.57 -21.38
N PRO A 164 25.42 -1.71 -20.67
CA PRO A 164 24.53 -1.79 -19.52
C PRO A 164 24.95 -0.80 -18.43
N ARG A 165 23.96 -0.08 -17.89
CA ARG A 165 24.12 0.90 -16.81
C ARG A 165 23.53 0.32 -15.52
N GLY A 166 22.69 1.05 -14.80
CA GLY A 166 22.10 0.63 -13.53
C GLY A 166 21.47 -0.77 -13.59
N ILE A 167 21.60 -1.48 -12.47
CA ILE A 167 21.13 -2.85 -12.26
C ILE A 167 20.41 -2.96 -10.92
N PHE A 168 19.45 -3.87 -10.84
CA PHE A 168 18.74 -4.21 -9.61
C PHE A 168 18.53 -5.72 -9.54
N VAL A 169 18.58 -6.31 -8.34
CA VAL A 169 18.30 -7.74 -8.13
C VAL A 169 17.17 -7.90 -7.13
N ASP A 170 16.08 -8.54 -7.55
CA ASP A 170 14.87 -8.68 -6.73
C ASP A 170 14.99 -9.76 -5.64
N ASN A 171 13.96 -9.88 -4.81
CA ASN A 171 13.86 -10.90 -3.76
C ASN A 171 13.88 -12.35 -4.29
N ASN A 172 13.66 -12.57 -5.59
CA ASN A 172 13.71 -13.87 -6.26
C ASN A 172 15.06 -14.13 -6.96
N ILE A 173 16.00 -13.19 -6.87
CA ILE A 173 17.32 -13.20 -7.53
C ILE A 173 17.20 -13.08 -9.07
N ASN A 174 16.15 -12.42 -9.55
CA ASN A 174 16.08 -11.98 -10.94
C ASN A 174 16.83 -10.65 -11.10
N LEU A 175 17.60 -10.53 -12.17
CA LEU A 175 18.44 -9.37 -12.48
C LEU A 175 17.74 -8.48 -13.52
N TYR A 176 17.47 -7.24 -13.14
CA TYR A 176 16.99 -6.16 -14.01
C TYR A 176 18.19 -5.33 -14.47
N VAL A 177 18.28 -5.04 -15.77
CA VAL A 177 19.39 -4.30 -16.38
C VAL A 177 18.86 -3.16 -17.24
N ALA A 178 19.37 -1.94 -17.01
CA ALA A 178 19.22 -0.82 -17.93
C ALA A 178 20.14 -1.02 -19.15
N ASP A 179 19.57 -1.59 -20.22
CA ASP A 179 20.25 -1.96 -21.45
C ASP A 179 20.29 -0.74 -22.40
N CYS A 180 21.25 0.14 -22.09
CA CYS A 180 21.17 1.57 -22.39
C CYS A 180 21.14 1.90 -23.88
N GLN A 181 22.10 1.41 -24.68
CA GLN A 181 22.11 1.68 -26.14
C GLN A 181 20.98 0.94 -26.87
N ASN A 182 20.48 -0.16 -26.31
CA ASN A 182 19.30 -0.88 -26.80
C ASN A 182 17.96 -0.21 -26.42
N ASN A 183 17.98 0.90 -25.66
CA ASN A 183 16.79 1.66 -25.27
C ASN A 183 15.69 0.84 -24.56
N ARG A 184 16.10 -0.08 -23.68
CA ARG A 184 15.20 -1.05 -23.03
C ARG A 184 15.64 -1.45 -21.61
N ILE A 185 14.73 -2.04 -20.85
CA ILE A 185 15.03 -2.73 -19.60
C ILE A 185 14.90 -4.25 -19.81
N GLN A 186 15.93 -5.00 -19.47
CA GLN A 186 16.01 -6.45 -19.62
C GLN A 186 15.91 -7.15 -18.27
N LEU A 187 15.02 -8.15 -18.18
CA LEU A 187 14.84 -9.01 -16.99
C LEU A 187 15.41 -10.41 -17.25
N PHE A 188 16.53 -10.73 -16.62
CA PHE A 188 17.11 -12.07 -16.58
C PHE A 188 16.61 -12.79 -15.32
N LYS A 189 15.78 -13.83 -15.47
CA LYS A 189 15.34 -14.62 -14.32
C LYS A 189 16.50 -15.42 -13.73
N ASN A 190 16.46 -15.73 -12.43
CA ASN A 190 17.56 -16.42 -11.75
C ASN A 190 18.03 -17.68 -12.51
N GLY A 191 19.32 -17.72 -12.86
CA GLY A 191 19.94 -18.81 -13.63
C GLY A 191 19.71 -18.81 -15.14
N GLN A 192 18.90 -17.89 -15.69
CA GLN A 192 18.61 -17.81 -17.13
C GLN A 192 19.56 -16.83 -17.85
N LYS A 193 20.06 -17.23 -19.02
CA LYS A 193 20.91 -16.37 -19.90
C LYS A 193 20.13 -15.53 -20.91
N ASN A 194 18.84 -15.83 -21.12
CA ASN A 194 17.96 -15.04 -21.97
C ASN A 194 17.12 -14.15 -21.07
N ALA A 195 17.07 -12.85 -21.37
CA ALA A 195 16.15 -11.91 -20.75
C ALA A 195 14.79 -11.88 -21.44
N THR A 196 13.80 -11.39 -20.70
CA THR A 196 12.56 -10.83 -21.24
C THR A 196 12.66 -9.31 -21.20
N THR A 197 12.27 -8.61 -22.28
CA THR A 197 12.20 -7.15 -22.26
C THR A 197 10.97 -6.70 -21.48
N VAL A 198 11.17 -5.92 -20.42
CA VAL A 198 10.11 -5.51 -19.47
C VAL A 198 9.75 -4.03 -19.57
N ALA A 199 10.55 -3.21 -20.27
CA ALA A 199 10.20 -1.85 -20.69
C ALA A 199 11.03 -1.43 -21.90
N GLY A 200 10.53 -0.48 -22.70
CA GLY A 200 11.25 0.09 -23.85
C GLY A 200 11.25 -0.80 -25.08
N ALA A 201 12.29 -0.66 -25.91
CA ALA A 201 12.34 -1.28 -27.24
C ALA A 201 12.56 -2.80 -27.19
N GLY A 202 11.50 -3.57 -27.49
CA GLY A 202 11.58 -5.02 -27.65
C GLY A 202 10.26 -5.64 -28.11
N ALA A 203 10.35 -6.78 -28.82
CA ALA A 203 9.16 -7.53 -29.21
C ALA A 203 8.53 -8.17 -27.96
N GLY A 204 7.28 -7.78 -27.65
CA GLY A 204 6.55 -8.25 -26.47
C GLY A 204 6.80 -7.45 -25.18
N ALA A 205 7.45 -6.27 -25.25
CA ALA A 205 7.53 -5.38 -24.10
C ALA A 205 6.13 -4.89 -23.66
N PRO A 206 5.81 -4.85 -22.35
CA PRO A 206 4.50 -4.46 -21.86
C PRO A 206 4.28 -2.94 -21.90
N GLY A 207 3.29 -2.49 -22.67
CA GLY A 207 2.82 -1.10 -22.73
C GLY A 207 3.55 -0.23 -23.77
N ASN A 208 2.90 0.86 -24.18
CA ASN A 208 3.41 1.80 -25.19
C ASN A 208 4.42 2.79 -24.57
N ILE A 209 5.60 2.30 -24.21
CA ILE A 209 6.68 3.12 -23.63
C ILE A 209 7.93 3.14 -24.52
N THR A 210 8.24 4.32 -25.05
CA THR A 210 9.52 4.59 -25.72
C THR A 210 10.50 5.17 -24.70
N LEU A 211 11.51 4.37 -24.31
CA LEU A 211 12.67 4.82 -23.55
C LEU A 211 13.75 5.37 -24.50
N LYS A 212 14.70 6.14 -23.97
CA LYS A 212 15.88 6.63 -24.69
C LYS A 212 17.09 6.72 -23.75
N HIS A 213 18.11 5.91 -24.03
CA HIS A 213 19.28 5.68 -23.16
C HIS A 213 18.94 5.58 -21.66
N PRO A 214 18.15 4.57 -21.22
CA PRO A 214 17.88 4.38 -19.81
C PRO A 214 19.19 4.09 -19.05
N THR A 215 19.40 4.78 -17.92
CA THR A 215 20.66 4.71 -17.15
C THR A 215 20.49 4.07 -15.77
N GLY A 216 19.28 4.03 -15.23
CA GLY A 216 18.99 3.49 -13.91
C GLY A 216 17.67 2.71 -13.89
N VAL A 217 17.64 1.64 -13.09
CA VAL A 217 16.44 0.85 -12.81
C VAL A 217 16.42 0.46 -11.33
N LEU A 218 15.25 0.57 -10.68
CA LEU A 218 14.99 0.14 -9.30
C LEU A 218 13.61 -0.54 -9.25
N LEU A 219 13.38 -1.35 -8.21
CA LEU A 219 12.04 -1.78 -7.81
C LEU A 219 11.72 -1.32 -6.37
N ASP A 220 10.43 -1.08 -6.10
CA ASP A 220 9.86 -0.98 -4.75
C ASP A 220 9.62 -2.39 -4.14
N SER A 221 8.87 -2.51 -3.04
CA SER A 221 8.52 -3.85 -2.48
C SER A 221 7.36 -4.53 -3.20
N ASP A 222 6.49 -3.77 -3.86
CA ASP A 222 5.30 -4.25 -4.57
C ASP A 222 5.68 -4.87 -5.94
N GLY A 223 6.84 -4.48 -6.46
CA GLY A 223 7.49 -5.02 -7.65
C GLY A 223 7.50 -4.08 -8.85
N TYR A 224 7.11 -2.81 -8.69
CA TYR A 224 7.04 -1.86 -9.80
C TYR A 224 8.41 -1.31 -10.18
N LEU A 225 8.65 -1.23 -11.49
CA LEU A 225 9.89 -0.75 -12.07
C LEU A 225 9.91 0.78 -12.12
N PHE A 226 10.89 1.38 -11.46
CA PHE A 226 11.26 2.76 -11.64
C PHE A 226 12.45 2.85 -12.59
N ILE A 227 12.38 3.76 -13.57
CA ILE A 227 13.36 3.88 -14.66
C ILE A 227 13.81 5.34 -14.79
N VAL A 228 15.13 5.54 -14.82
CA VAL A 228 15.76 6.81 -15.22
C VAL A 228 15.86 6.82 -16.74
N ASP A 229 14.98 7.58 -17.41
CA ASP A 229 14.86 7.65 -18.87
C ASP A 229 15.70 8.83 -19.40
N SER A 230 17.03 8.68 -19.28
CA SER A 230 18.00 9.78 -19.24
C SER A 230 17.94 10.73 -20.42
N ASP A 231 17.90 10.20 -21.65
CA ASP A 231 17.93 11.03 -22.87
C ASP A 231 16.53 11.54 -23.28
N ASN A 232 15.51 11.30 -22.45
CA ASN A 232 14.20 11.95 -22.45
C ASN A 232 14.00 12.81 -21.18
N ASP A 233 15.06 13.02 -20.38
CA ASP A 233 15.14 13.95 -19.25
C ASP A 233 14.10 13.75 -18.14
N ARG A 234 13.70 12.49 -17.86
CA ARG A 234 12.55 12.18 -16.98
C ARG A 234 12.72 10.87 -16.18
N ILE A 235 11.89 10.71 -15.14
CA ILE A 235 11.75 9.44 -14.39
C ILE A 235 10.36 8.86 -14.64
N ILE A 236 10.29 7.53 -14.79
CA ILE A 236 9.09 6.77 -15.12
C ILE A 236 8.90 5.64 -14.10
N ALA A 237 7.66 5.34 -13.74
CA ALA A 237 7.27 4.17 -12.94
C ALA A 237 6.29 3.28 -13.70
N SER A 238 6.30 1.97 -13.48
CA SER A 238 5.12 1.13 -13.73
C SER A 238 4.10 1.24 -12.60
N GLY A 239 2.86 0.82 -12.86
CA GLY A 239 1.83 0.54 -11.86
C GLY A 239 0.79 -0.44 -12.45
N PRO A 240 -0.35 -0.68 -11.78
CA PRO A 240 -1.39 -1.59 -12.28
C PRO A 240 -1.92 -1.25 -13.68
N LEU A 241 -1.90 0.05 -14.02
CA LEU A 241 -2.38 0.60 -15.29
C LEU A 241 -1.28 0.69 -16.36
N GLY A 242 -0.10 0.10 -16.12
CA GLY A 242 1.08 0.19 -16.99
C GLY A 242 2.04 1.33 -16.61
N PHE A 243 2.90 1.74 -17.55
CA PHE A 243 3.92 2.77 -17.29
C PHE A 243 3.35 4.20 -17.34
N ARG A 244 3.71 5.01 -16.35
CA ARG A 244 3.48 6.46 -16.29
C ARG A 244 4.78 7.20 -16.04
N CYS A 245 4.96 8.37 -16.66
CA CYS A 245 5.99 9.30 -16.23
C CYS A 245 5.60 9.89 -14.86
N ILE A 246 6.58 10.04 -13.95
CA ILE A 246 6.35 10.55 -12.59
C ILE A 246 7.10 11.85 -12.28
N ILE A 247 8.22 12.14 -12.95
CA ILE A 247 9.07 13.31 -12.73
C ILE A 247 9.52 13.90 -14.07
N ALA A 248 9.53 15.23 -14.19
CA ALA A 248 9.97 15.99 -15.37
C ALA A 248 9.23 15.67 -16.69
N CYS A 249 7.95 15.30 -16.59
CA CYS A 249 7.13 14.77 -17.68
C CYS A 249 6.71 15.76 -18.79
N SER A 250 7.25 16.98 -18.79
CA SER A 250 6.96 18.00 -19.81
C SER A 250 7.69 17.77 -21.14
N ASN A 251 8.53 16.73 -21.24
CA ASN A 251 9.43 16.45 -22.37
C ASN A 251 10.29 17.68 -22.74
N SER A 252 10.74 18.44 -21.74
CA SER A 252 11.58 19.63 -21.92
C SER A 252 12.72 19.64 -20.89
N HIS A 253 13.94 19.48 -21.38
CA HIS A 253 15.15 19.57 -20.55
C HIS A 253 15.31 20.98 -19.96
N GLY A 254 15.89 21.08 -18.76
CA GLY A 254 16.21 22.38 -18.18
C GLY A 254 16.65 22.31 -16.72
N SER A 255 16.97 23.47 -16.16
CA SER A 255 17.50 23.64 -14.80
C SER A 255 16.47 24.15 -13.79
N SER A 256 15.18 24.28 -14.16
CA SER A 256 14.12 24.62 -13.21
C SER A 256 13.90 23.46 -12.21
N SER A 257 13.10 23.71 -11.16
CA SER A 257 12.76 22.69 -10.17
C SER A 257 11.85 21.58 -10.70
N THR A 258 11.20 21.78 -11.85
CA THR A 258 10.29 20.80 -12.50
C THR A 258 10.92 20.05 -13.67
N GLN A 259 12.22 20.25 -13.91
CA GLN A 259 12.97 19.70 -15.04
C GLN A 259 14.25 19.01 -14.58
N LEU A 260 14.75 18.12 -15.45
CA LEU A 260 16.05 17.47 -15.35
C LEU A 260 16.84 17.72 -16.65
N ASN A 261 18.10 17.31 -16.67
CA ASN A 261 18.99 17.37 -17.82
C ASN A 261 19.97 16.18 -17.75
N LYS A 262 19.67 15.14 -18.53
CA LYS A 262 20.31 13.81 -18.48
C LYS A 262 20.47 13.26 -17.06
N PRO A 263 19.37 12.98 -16.33
CA PRO A 263 19.48 12.35 -15.03
C PRO A 263 20.22 10.99 -15.15
N PHE A 264 21.18 10.72 -14.29
CA PHE A 264 22.04 9.53 -14.42
C PHE A 264 21.58 8.37 -13.54
N SER A 265 21.41 8.61 -12.24
CA SER A 265 20.94 7.60 -11.28
C SER A 265 19.92 8.19 -10.31
N MET A 266 19.27 7.32 -9.55
CA MET A 266 18.31 7.71 -8.52
C MET A 266 18.34 6.71 -7.35
N SER A 267 17.80 7.13 -6.20
CA SER A 267 17.66 6.28 -5.01
C SER A 267 16.50 6.77 -4.13
N PHE A 268 15.92 5.88 -3.33
CA PHE A 268 14.81 6.18 -2.41
C PHE A 268 15.32 6.33 -0.97
N ASP A 269 14.87 7.36 -0.25
CA ASP A 269 14.95 7.36 1.22
C ASP A 269 13.84 6.50 1.84
N ARG A 270 13.93 6.20 3.14
CA ARG A 270 12.94 5.38 3.88
C ARG A 270 11.50 5.93 3.89
N HIS A 271 11.28 7.15 3.39
CA HIS A 271 9.97 7.79 3.29
C HIS A 271 9.44 7.82 1.84
N GLY A 272 10.13 7.15 0.90
CA GLY A 272 9.77 7.10 -0.53
C GLY A 272 10.18 8.33 -1.33
N ASN A 273 10.96 9.27 -0.77
CA ASN A 273 11.45 10.42 -1.52
C ASN A 273 12.51 9.97 -2.54
N ILE A 274 12.39 10.40 -3.80
CA ILE A 274 13.36 10.08 -4.85
C ILE A 274 14.45 11.15 -4.89
N PHE A 275 15.69 10.73 -4.65
CA PHE A 275 16.89 11.50 -4.94
C PHE A 275 17.34 11.16 -6.36
N VAL A 276 17.65 12.17 -7.19
CA VAL A 276 18.09 12.02 -8.58
C VAL A 276 19.40 12.77 -8.78
N ALA A 277 20.39 12.10 -9.39
CA ALA A 277 21.60 12.73 -9.89
C ALA A 277 21.30 13.43 -11.22
N ASP A 278 21.07 14.74 -11.19
CA ASP A 278 20.68 15.57 -12.33
C ASP A 278 21.93 16.07 -13.06
N GLN A 279 22.53 15.14 -13.83
CA GLN A 279 23.95 15.10 -14.18
C GLN A 279 24.46 16.38 -14.86
N ASN A 280 23.83 16.82 -15.95
CA ASN A 280 24.26 17.99 -16.70
C ASN A 280 23.92 19.31 -15.99
N ASN A 281 22.95 19.29 -15.08
CA ASN A 281 22.65 20.43 -14.21
C ASN A 281 23.57 20.48 -12.97
N ASN A 282 24.51 19.53 -12.83
CA ASN A 282 25.52 19.47 -11.78
C ASN A 282 24.95 19.53 -10.35
N ARG A 283 23.82 18.84 -10.10
CA ARG A 283 23.09 18.89 -8.82
C ARG A 283 22.45 17.56 -8.45
N ILE A 284 22.10 17.42 -7.18
CA ILE A 284 21.20 16.36 -6.68
C ILE A 284 19.83 16.98 -6.41
N GLN A 285 18.82 16.52 -7.13
CA GLN A 285 17.42 16.89 -6.93
C GLN A 285 16.75 15.87 -6.00
N LYS A 286 16.03 16.33 -4.99
CA LYS A 286 15.16 15.52 -4.14
C LYS A 286 13.71 15.84 -4.47
N PHE A 287 13.04 14.89 -5.09
CA PHE A 287 11.60 14.91 -5.29
C PHE A 287 10.95 14.29 -4.06
N LEU A 288 10.24 15.11 -3.29
CA LEU A 288 9.42 14.59 -2.20
C LEU A 288 8.36 13.64 -2.77
N LEU A 289 8.12 12.52 -2.09
CA LEU A 289 6.88 11.78 -2.30
C LEU A 289 5.73 12.77 -2.04
N SER A 290 4.72 12.80 -2.91
CA SER A 290 3.57 13.70 -2.74
C SER A 290 2.85 13.31 -1.45
N ASN A 291 3.04 14.11 -0.41
CA ASN A 291 2.47 13.84 0.89
C ASN A 291 0.93 13.93 0.84
N ASN A 292 0.30 12.76 0.79
CA ASN A 292 -0.83 12.47 1.67
C ASN A 292 -0.36 11.61 2.87
N SER A 293 0.89 11.80 3.29
CA SER A 293 1.38 11.33 4.59
C SER A 293 0.43 11.83 5.68
N CYS A 294 -0.12 10.91 6.45
CA CYS A 294 -1.08 11.23 7.51
C CYS A 294 -0.38 11.58 8.84
N ASP A 295 0.89 11.97 8.78
CA ASP A 295 1.63 12.49 9.93
C ASP A 295 1.12 13.88 10.34
N GLU A 296 1.38 14.23 11.59
CA GLU A 296 0.88 15.44 12.22
C GLU A 296 1.27 16.71 11.44
N ALA A 297 0.48 17.77 11.62
CA ALA A 297 0.79 19.09 11.11
C ALA A 297 2.11 19.60 11.73
N THR A 298 3.23 19.24 11.10
CA THR A 298 4.54 19.80 11.42
C THR A 298 4.38 21.31 11.33
N THR A 299 4.61 21.98 12.45
CA THR A 299 4.67 23.43 12.47
C THR A 299 5.89 23.83 11.68
N HIS A 300 5.69 24.09 10.39
CA HIS A 300 6.36 25.20 9.75
C HIS A 300 6.12 26.41 10.66
N GLN A 301 7.08 26.65 11.55
CA GLN A 301 7.41 28.00 11.94
C GLN A 301 7.88 28.68 10.66
N ALA A 302 6.91 29.12 9.86
CA ALA A 302 7.03 30.37 9.16
C ALA A 302 7.42 31.38 10.24
N GLN A 303 8.73 31.60 10.38
CA GLN A 303 9.29 32.56 11.29
C GLN A 303 8.86 33.91 10.74
N LEU A 304 7.69 34.36 11.18
CA LEU A 304 7.17 35.70 10.93
C LEU A 304 8.17 36.65 11.55
N THR A 305 9.14 37.08 10.74
CA THR A 305 9.92 38.27 11.00
C THR A 305 8.91 39.37 11.24
N THR A 306 8.88 39.89 12.46
CA THR A 306 7.96 40.96 12.84
C THR A 306 8.45 42.28 12.28
N ASP A 307 8.56 42.35 10.95
CA ASP A 307 8.65 43.58 10.20
C ASP A 307 7.35 44.34 10.49
N SER A 308 7.50 45.35 11.35
CA SER A 308 6.39 46.02 12.02
C SER A 308 5.42 46.62 11.01
N ILE A 309 4.23 46.03 10.88
CA ILE A 309 3.10 46.68 10.21
C ILE A 309 2.64 47.84 11.10
N ASN A 310 3.32 48.97 10.96
CA ASN A 310 3.05 50.20 11.68
C ASN A 310 1.75 50.84 11.14
N VAL A 311 0.61 50.36 11.64
CA VAL A 311 -0.69 51.00 11.42
C VAL A 311 -0.74 52.28 12.26
N THR A 312 -0.28 53.39 11.68
CA THR A 312 -0.34 54.72 12.27
C THR A 312 -1.79 55.23 12.34
N THR A 313 -2.45 55.02 13.47
CA THR A 313 -3.73 55.69 13.78
C THR A 313 -3.47 57.12 14.21
N THR A 314 -3.87 58.08 13.36
CA THR A 314 -3.83 59.51 13.68
C THR A 314 -4.85 59.87 14.76
N SER A 315 -4.55 60.90 15.55
CA SER A 315 -5.27 61.22 16.77
C SER A 315 -6.63 61.88 16.54
N LEU A 316 -7.65 61.38 17.23
CA LEU A 316 -8.86 62.12 17.56
C LEU A 316 -9.16 61.99 19.05
N LYS A 317 -9.44 63.12 19.71
CA LYS A 317 -9.83 63.16 21.13
C LYS A 317 -11.32 62.82 21.29
N PRO A 318 -11.75 62.30 22.45
CA PRO A 318 -13.14 61.94 22.68
C PRO A 318 -14.03 63.18 22.85
N THR A 319 -15.16 63.20 22.14
CA THR A 319 -16.31 64.08 22.40
C THR A 319 -17.62 63.28 22.31
N THR A 320 -18.67 63.83 22.90
CA THR A 320 -19.88 63.11 23.32
C THR A 320 -21.00 63.06 22.28
N GLN A 321 -21.84 62.03 22.39
CA GLN A 321 -23.20 61.90 21.81
C GLN A 321 -23.34 61.97 20.28
N SER A 322 -23.66 60.83 19.66
CA SER A 322 -24.94 60.63 18.97
C SER A 322 -25.09 59.20 18.46
N THR A 323 -26.33 58.73 18.33
CA THR A 323 -26.68 57.46 17.67
C THR A 323 -26.82 57.66 16.16
N ASN A 324 -26.24 56.76 15.36
CA ASN A 324 -26.78 56.38 14.04
C ASN A 324 -26.27 55.00 13.63
N GLN A 325 -27.03 54.29 12.79
CA GLN A 325 -26.79 52.88 12.47
C GLN A 325 -25.91 52.68 11.23
N ILE A 326 -25.06 51.65 11.32
CA ILE A 326 -24.74 50.64 10.29
C ILE A 326 -24.59 51.13 8.85
N LEU A 327 -23.36 51.03 8.33
CA LEU A 327 -23.11 50.55 6.96
C LEU A 327 -22.24 49.29 7.05
N ALA A 328 -22.78 48.16 6.60
CA ALA A 328 -22.06 46.88 6.60
C ALA A 328 -21.41 46.67 5.23
N SER A 329 -20.06 46.63 5.18
CA SER A 329 -19.34 46.14 4.01
C SER A 329 -19.21 44.61 4.10
N THR A 330 -20.08 43.94 3.35
CA THR A 330 -20.21 42.48 3.23
C THR A 330 -18.89 41.69 3.23
N SER A 331 -18.76 40.78 4.19
CA SER A 331 -17.99 39.54 4.04
C SER A 331 -18.80 38.42 4.68
N ASN A 332 -19.68 37.82 3.89
CA ASN A 332 -20.49 36.69 4.36
C ASN A 332 -19.53 35.55 4.73
N MET A 333 -19.50 35.16 6.01
CA MET A 333 -18.83 33.93 6.41
C MET A 333 -19.65 32.75 5.92
N VAL A 334 -19.44 32.37 4.65
CA VAL A 334 -20.07 31.19 4.05
C VAL A 334 -19.44 29.96 4.70
N ILE A 335 -20.02 29.51 5.80
CA ILE A 335 -19.84 28.15 6.29
C ILE A 335 -20.54 27.23 5.29
N SER A 336 -19.81 26.86 4.24
CA SER A 336 -20.22 25.83 3.31
C SER A 336 -20.24 24.50 4.05
N ASN A 337 -21.45 24.09 4.47
CA ASN A 337 -21.65 22.78 5.09
C ASN A 337 -21.38 21.71 4.02
N GLN A 338 -20.14 21.20 3.94
CA GLN A 338 -19.77 20.08 3.08
C GLN A 338 -20.43 18.79 3.59
N SER A 339 -21.71 18.64 3.27
CA SER A 339 -22.44 17.39 3.42
C SER A 339 -21.82 16.29 2.55
N CYS A 340 -21.96 15.05 3.02
CA CYS A 340 -21.44 13.80 2.43
C CYS A 340 -19.94 13.53 2.68
N PHE A 341 -19.70 12.46 3.45
CA PHE A 341 -18.38 11.89 3.72
C PHE A 341 -18.04 10.84 2.64
N PRO A 342 -16.76 10.71 2.22
CA PRO A 342 -16.24 9.51 1.57
C PRO A 342 -15.85 8.41 2.59
N PRO A 343 -15.69 7.14 2.17
CA PRO A 343 -15.86 5.99 3.07
C PRO A 343 -14.72 5.80 4.07
N GLY A 344 -15.01 6.02 5.35
CA GLY A 344 -14.05 5.96 6.46
C GLY A 344 -13.51 4.56 6.77
N ILE A 345 -14.25 3.51 6.43
CA ILE A 345 -14.07 2.13 6.92
C ILE A 345 -14.30 1.12 5.78
N ILE A 346 -13.46 0.08 5.70
CA ILE A 346 -13.74 -1.15 4.94
C ILE A 346 -13.81 -2.34 5.90
N LEU A 347 -14.80 -3.20 5.69
CA LEU A 347 -14.88 -4.53 6.30
C LEU A 347 -14.58 -5.60 5.26
N ILE A 348 -13.68 -6.55 5.56
CA ILE A 348 -13.18 -7.55 4.60
C ILE A 348 -13.18 -8.96 5.23
N PRO A 349 -13.73 -10.00 4.58
CA PRO A 349 -13.58 -11.39 5.01
C PRO A 349 -12.23 -11.98 4.60
N SER A 350 -11.66 -12.80 5.47
CA SER A 350 -10.26 -13.23 5.42
C SER A 350 -9.97 -14.43 4.49
N THR A 351 -9.31 -14.17 3.36
CA THR A 351 -8.49 -15.16 2.62
C THR A 351 -7.05 -14.64 2.39
N SER A 352 -6.47 -13.98 3.40
CA SER A 352 -5.09 -13.46 3.42
C SER A 352 -4.62 -13.33 4.88
N SER A 353 -3.30 -13.34 5.14
CA SER A 353 -2.76 -13.26 6.51
C SER A 353 -1.44 -12.46 6.61
N LEU A 354 -1.28 -11.75 7.74
CA LEU A 354 -0.03 -11.16 8.23
C LEU A 354 -0.20 -10.82 9.72
N ALA A 355 0.88 -10.87 10.52
CA ALA A 355 0.80 -10.87 11.99
C ALA A 355 1.74 -9.87 12.69
N SER A 356 1.45 -9.57 13.96
CA SER A 356 2.17 -8.67 14.91
C SER A 356 1.71 -9.05 16.35
N PRO A 357 2.35 -8.65 17.49
CA PRO A 357 2.10 -7.29 18.07
C PRO A 357 3.09 -6.70 19.15
N MET A 358 2.86 -5.40 19.50
CA MET A 358 3.06 -4.74 20.85
C MET A 358 4.51 -4.64 21.42
N GLN A 359 4.91 -3.85 22.46
CA GLN A 359 4.49 -2.63 23.22
C GLN A 359 5.77 -2.08 23.96
N PHE A 360 5.91 -1.07 24.86
CA PHE A 360 5.13 -0.10 25.69
C PHE A 360 6.17 0.97 26.20
N GLN A 361 6.00 2.07 26.98
CA GLN A 361 5.00 3.02 27.57
C GLN A 361 5.86 4.26 28.07
N ARG A 362 5.58 5.33 28.85
CA ARG A 362 4.53 6.06 29.65
C ARG A 362 5.13 7.52 29.91
N GLN A 363 4.82 8.49 30.80
CA GLN A 363 3.87 8.81 31.92
C GLN A 363 3.85 10.34 32.26
N GLN A 364 2.69 11.03 32.22
CA GLN A 364 2.32 12.30 32.95
C GLN A 364 3.16 13.61 32.74
N ASP A 365 2.79 14.83 33.18
CA ASP A 365 1.50 15.58 33.40
C ASP A 365 1.75 17.09 33.60
N PHE A 366 0.83 17.98 33.17
CA PHE A 366 0.19 19.12 33.91
C PHE A 366 -0.41 20.20 32.96
N TYR A 367 -1.48 20.90 33.40
CA TYR A 367 -2.41 21.63 32.50
C TYR A 367 -2.92 22.99 33.06
N ILE A 368 -3.48 23.84 32.17
CA ILE A 368 -4.39 24.96 32.51
C ILE A 368 -5.81 24.61 32.05
N ASN A 369 -6.82 25.06 32.80
CA ASN A 369 -8.17 24.49 32.74
C ASN A 369 -9.20 25.39 32.00
N SER A 370 -10.11 24.77 31.25
CA SER A 370 -11.31 25.43 30.69
C SER A 370 -12.49 24.45 30.71
N ASN A 371 -13.55 24.80 31.45
CA ASN A 371 -14.63 23.85 31.76
C ASN A 371 -15.63 23.68 30.59
N ILE A 372 -15.35 22.72 29.71
CA ILE A 372 -16.32 22.23 28.72
C ILE A 372 -17.16 21.12 29.37
N TYR A 373 -18.44 21.40 29.64
CA TYR A 373 -19.38 20.40 30.16
C TYR A 373 -19.88 19.48 29.03
N LEU A 374 -19.14 18.41 28.75
CA LEU A 374 -19.55 17.32 27.88
C LEU A 374 -20.43 16.32 28.67
N ASN A 375 -21.68 16.10 28.23
CA ASN A 375 -22.57 15.08 28.79
C ASN A 375 -22.92 14.03 27.73
N CYS A 376 -21.94 13.18 27.40
CA CYS A 376 -21.99 12.25 26.28
C CYS A 376 -22.82 10.98 26.54
N ASN A 377 -24.04 11.09 27.07
CA ASN A 377 -24.86 9.93 27.44
C ASN A 377 -26.28 9.88 26.85
N THR A 378 -26.76 10.92 26.17
CA THR A 378 -27.95 10.84 25.28
C THR A 378 -27.77 11.73 24.05
N SER A 379 -28.38 11.31 22.93
CA SER A 379 -28.27 12.00 21.63
C SER A 379 -29.24 13.17 21.52
N LEU A 380 -28.82 14.39 21.90
CA LEU A 380 -29.58 15.63 21.66
C LEU A 380 -28.70 16.90 21.68
N ALA A 381 -28.96 17.80 20.73
CA ALA A 381 -28.61 19.23 20.65
C ALA A 381 -27.29 19.76 21.25
N MET A 382 -26.43 20.34 20.40
CA MET A 382 -25.48 21.38 20.85
C MET A 382 -26.23 22.66 21.21
N ILE A 383 -25.97 23.22 22.40
CA ILE A 383 -26.38 24.57 22.78
C ILE A 383 -25.13 25.35 23.24
N THR A 384 -24.44 25.99 22.29
CA THR A 384 -23.26 26.83 22.58
C THR A 384 -23.69 28.24 23.00
N LYS A 385 -23.83 28.45 24.31
CA LYS A 385 -24.23 29.74 24.89
C LYS A 385 -23.04 30.68 25.08
N TRP A 386 -22.66 31.37 24.01
CA TRP A 386 -21.63 32.42 24.06
C TRP A 386 -22.02 33.53 25.05
N THR A 387 -21.12 33.83 25.99
CA THR A 387 -21.29 34.94 26.95
C THR A 387 -20.09 35.87 26.83
N ILE A 388 -20.19 36.88 25.96
CA ILE A 388 -19.18 37.92 25.82
C ILE A 388 -19.39 38.94 26.93
N SER A 389 -18.57 38.88 27.97
CA SER A 389 -18.68 39.73 29.17
C SER A 389 -18.17 41.17 28.95
N ASN A 390 -18.70 41.85 27.92
CA ASN A 390 -18.89 43.31 27.92
C ASN A 390 -19.87 43.85 26.84
N CYS A 391 -20.80 43.04 26.33
CA CYS A 391 -21.87 43.51 25.42
C CYS A 391 -23.24 43.42 26.09
N THR A 392 -23.94 44.55 26.22
CA THR A 392 -25.22 44.70 26.95
C THR A 392 -26.47 44.35 26.12
N SER A 393 -26.32 43.55 25.07
CA SER A 393 -27.42 43.17 24.15
C SER A 393 -27.29 41.71 23.71
N ILE A 394 -28.31 40.89 23.99
CA ILE A 394 -28.33 39.46 23.69
C ILE A 394 -28.72 39.23 22.24
N CYS A 395 -27.81 38.67 21.44
CA CYS A 395 -28.13 38.09 20.13
C CYS A 395 -28.18 36.56 20.25
N SER A 396 -29.37 36.00 20.45
CA SER A 396 -29.59 34.55 20.39
C SER A 396 -30.04 34.15 18.98
N GLN A 397 -29.22 33.38 18.27
CA GLN A 397 -29.55 32.83 16.95
C GLN A 397 -29.68 31.31 17.06
N GLN A 398 -30.84 30.76 16.71
CA GLN A 398 -31.03 29.29 16.66
C GLN A 398 -30.39 28.74 15.38
N ILE A 399 -29.55 27.72 15.54
CA ILE A 399 -29.11 26.85 14.45
C ILE A 399 -29.88 25.55 14.58
N VAL A 400 -30.74 25.25 13.60
CA VAL A 400 -31.36 23.92 13.46
C VAL A 400 -30.40 23.06 12.65
N VAL A 401 -29.87 22.01 13.27
CA VAL A 401 -29.03 21.01 12.57
C VAL A 401 -29.93 19.83 12.21
N ASP A 402 -30.10 19.60 10.91
CA ASP A 402 -30.83 18.45 10.38
C ASP A 402 -30.03 17.15 10.57
N GLN A 403 -30.72 16.04 10.85
CA GLN A 403 -30.09 14.73 11.02
C GLN A 403 -29.85 14.10 9.64
N THR A 404 -28.78 14.52 8.97
CA THR A 404 -28.39 13.97 7.66
C THR A 404 -28.10 12.47 7.77
N ILE A 405 -29.05 11.63 7.33
CA ILE A 405 -28.91 10.17 7.27
C ILE A 405 -27.70 9.83 6.37
N SER A 406 -26.61 9.37 6.99
CA SER A 406 -25.39 8.99 6.27
C SER A 406 -25.63 7.76 5.41
N THR A 407 -25.30 7.84 4.13
CA THR A 407 -25.40 6.71 3.20
C THR A 407 -24.21 5.75 3.41
N LYS A 408 -24.49 4.45 3.67
CA LYS A 408 -23.51 3.39 4.01
C LYS A 408 -23.64 2.23 3.00
N TYR A 409 -22.54 1.73 2.44
CA TYR A 409 -22.57 1.00 1.16
C TYR A 409 -22.09 -0.45 1.33
N MET A 410 -22.44 -1.32 0.37
CA MET A 410 -22.26 -2.76 0.51
C MET A 410 -22.01 -3.50 -0.81
N VAL A 411 -20.84 -4.12 -0.92
CA VAL A 411 -20.47 -5.01 -2.02
C VAL A 411 -21.12 -6.37 -1.84
N GLY A 412 -21.38 -7.07 -2.95
CA GLY A 412 -21.81 -8.47 -2.92
C GLY A 412 -23.16 -8.71 -2.23
N ALA A 413 -24.04 -7.71 -2.18
CA ALA A 413 -25.29 -7.72 -1.41
C ALA A 413 -26.23 -8.90 -1.76
N THR A 414 -26.20 -9.39 -3.01
CA THR A 414 -26.97 -10.57 -3.46
C THR A 414 -26.31 -11.93 -3.14
N GLY A 415 -25.09 -11.92 -2.60
CA GLY A 415 -24.39 -13.09 -2.06
C GLY A 415 -24.86 -13.45 -0.65
N ALA A 416 -24.40 -14.59 -0.12
CA ALA A 416 -24.89 -15.09 1.17
C ALA A 416 -24.56 -14.13 2.33
N GLN A 417 -23.27 -13.83 2.54
CA GLN A 417 -22.78 -12.89 3.55
C GLN A 417 -23.41 -11.49 3.37
N GLY A 418 -23.26 -10.89 2.19
CA GLY A 418 -23.79 -9.55 1.91
C GLY A 418 -25.29 -9.43 2.18
N SER A 419 -26.09 -10.45 1.85
CA SER A 419 -27.53 -10.42 2.11
C SER A 419 -27.87 -10.40 3.61
N ALA A 420 -27.07 -11.07 4.45
CA ALA A 420 -27.23 -11.03 5.91
C ALA A 420 -26.92 -9.64 6.47
N VAL A 421 -25.84 -9.02 5.96
CA VAL A 421 -25.49 -7.64 6.30
C VAL A 421 -26.59 -6.66 5.84
N VAL A 422 -27.22 -6.83 4.66
CA VAL A 422 -28.39 -6.01 4.29
C VAL A 422 -29.48 -6.12 5.34
N ARG A 423 -29.91 -7.34 5.70
CA ARG A 423 -30.99 -7.57 6.68
C ARG A 423 -30.70 -6.87 8.02
N ALA A 424 -29.56 -7.16 8.63
CA ALA A 424 -29.20 -6.62 9.95
C ALA A 424 -28.98 -5.10 9.96
N LEU A 425 -28.56 -4.49 8.85
CA LEU A 425 -28.42 -3.03 8.74
C LEU A 425 -29.78 -2.34 8.50
N VAL A 426 -30.69 -2.95 7.74
CA VAL A 426 -32.06 -2.43 7.51
C VAL A 426 -32.85 -2.34 8.82
N GLU A 427 -32.77 -3.37 9.66
CA GLU A 427 -33.44 -3.43 10.98
C GLU A 427 -33.13 -2.23 11.89
N THR A 428 -31.98 -1.58 11.70
CA THR A 428 -31.61 -0.40 12.50
C THR A 428 -32.39 0.87 12.16
N GLY A 429 -32.90 0.99 10.93
CA GLY A 429 -33.43 2.22 10.36
C GLY A 429 -32.40 3.37 10.19
N LYS A 430 -31.14 3.19 10.59
CA LYS A 430 -30.11 4.26 10.65
C LYS A 430 -29.40 4.52 9.32
N TYR A 431 -29.53 3.60 8.36
CA TYR A 431 -28.62 3.48 7.22
C TYR A 431 -29.36 3.43 5.88
N LYS A 432 -28.98 4.29 4.94
CA LYS A 432 -29.29 4.12 3.51
C LYS A 432 -28.26 3.19 2.90
N ILE A 433 -28.69 2.12 2.25
CA ILE A 433 -27.85 1.02 1.78
C ILE A 433 -27.76 1.01 0.25
N ARG A 434 -26.56 1.09 -0.31
CA ARG A 434 -26.32 0.75 -1.73
C ARG A 434 -25.79 -0.67 -1.83
N GLY A 435 -26.61 -1.59 -2.33
CA GLY A 435 -26.25 -2.99 -2.56
C GLY A 435 -25.75 -3.23 -3.98
N LEU A 436 -24.55 -3.81 -4.12
CA LEU A 436 -23.94 -4.05 -5.43
C LEU A 436 -24.19 -5.46 -5.96
N THR A 437 -24.44 -5.56 -7.27
CA THR A 437 -24.71 -6.81 -8.01
C THR A 437 -24.36 -6.63 -9.49
N ARG A 438 -24.04 -7.73 -10.20
CA ARG A 438 -23.89 -7.73 -11.66
C ARG A 438 -25.23 -7.63 -12.41
N ASP A 439 -26.33 -7.95 -11.73
CA ASP A 439 -27.70 -7.78 -12.24
C ASP A 439 -28.61 -7.26 -11.12
N SER A 440 -29.01 -5.99 -11.26
CA SER A 440 -29.93 -5.28 -10.37
C SER A 440 -31.42 -5.59 -10.65
N SER A 441 -31.74 -6.19 -11.79
CA SER A 441 -33.10 -6.65 -12.13
C SER A 441 -33.43 -8.04 -11.56
N SER A 442 -32.41 -8.84 -11.22
CA SER A 442 -32.57 -10.17 -10.64
C SER A 442 -33.51 -10.22 -9.43
N GLU A 443 -34.27 -11.31 -9.30
CA GLU A 443 -35.23 -11.48 -8.19
C GLU A 443 -34.56 -11.42 -6.81
N LYS A 444 -33.28 -11.78 -6.69
CA LYS A 444 -32.49 -11.57 -5.46
C LYS A 444 -32.31 -10.09 -5.14
N ALA A 445 -31.93 -9.27 -6.13
CA ALA A 445 -31.77 -7.83 -5.96
C ALA A 445 -33.13 -7.17 -5.66
N GLN A 446 -34.19 -7.54 -6.38
CA GLN A 446 -35.53 -7.01 -6.17
C GLN A 446 -36.15 -7.47 -4.84
N THR A 447 -35.78 -8.64 -4.32
CA THR A 447 -36.17 -9.08 -2.96
C THR A 447 -35.49 -8.23 -1.90
N LEU A 448 -34.18 -7.97 -2.03
CA LEU A 448 -33.46 -7.10 -1.09
C LEU A 448 -34.00 -5.67 -1.13
N LYS A 449 -34.25 -5.11 -2.33
CA LYS A 449 -34.83 -3.77 -2.49
C LYS A 449 -36.20 -3.61 -1.83
N ARG A 450 -37.00 -4.69 -1.79
CA ARG A 450 -38.32 -4.72 -1.12
C ARG A 450 -38.25 -4.69 0.42
N LEU A 451 -37.08 -4.81 1.04
CA LEU A 451 -36.96 -4.78 2.51
C LEU A 451 -37.07 -3.36 3.09
N SER A 452 -36.71 -2.31 2.35
CA SER A 452 -36.85 -0.90 2.76
C SER A 452 -36.58 0.06 1.61
N ASP A 453 -37.30 1.18 1.55
CA ASP A 453 -37.04 2.30 0.62
C ASP A 453 -35.65 2.93 0.78
N ASN A 454 -34.97 2.65 1.90
CA ASN A 454 -33.57 3.04 2.13
C ASN A 454 -32.55 2.21 1.31
N ILE A 455 -32.99 1.22 0.51
CA ILE A 455 -32.13 0.30 -0.24
C ILE A 455 -32.13 0.64 -1.73
N ASP A 456 -30.97 0.97 -2.26
CA ASP A 456 -30.73 1.06 -3.69
C ASP A 456 -29.88 -0.12 -4.18
N MET A 457 -30.20 -0.65 -5.36
CA MET A 457 -29.54 -1.83 -5.95
C MET A 457 -28.87 -1.43 -7.25
N VAL A 458 -27.53 -1.38 -7.24
CA VAL A 458 -26.74 -0.79 -8.32
C VAL A 458 -25.97 -1.86 -9.08
N THR A 459 -26.07 -1.80 -10.41
CA THR A 459 -25.27 -2.63 -11.32
C THR A 459 -23.80 -2.26 -11.21
N CYS A 460 -22.97 -3.25 -10.86
CA CYS A 460 -21.53 -3.13 -10.67
C CYS A 460 -20.85 -4.49 -10.92
N ASP A 461 -19.83 -4.50 -11.78
CA ASP A 461 -18.93 -5.63 -11.94
C ASP A 461 -17.59 -5.34 -11.23
N ILE A 462 -17.30 -6.05 -10.14
CA ILE A 462 -16.11 -5.80 -9.30
C ILE A 462 -14.78 -6.13 -9.98
N THR A 463 -14.81 -6.65 -11.22
CA THR A 463 -13.62 -6.80 -12.08
C THR A 463 -13.24 -5.52 -12.85
N LYS A 464 -14.04 -4.44 -12.75
CA LYS A 464 -13.85 -3.20 -13.53
C LYS A 464 -13.75 -2.00 -12.59
N SER A 465 -12.63 -1.27 -12.67
CA SER A 465 -12.36 -0.11 -11.81
C SER A 465 -13.47 0.94 -11.90
N ASP A 466 -13.86 1.37 -13.10
CA ASP A 466 -14.90 2.38 -13.35
C ASP A 466 -16.26 2.03 -12.72
N ASP A 467 -16.65 0.75 -12.73
CA ASP A 467 -17.90 0.29 -12.11
C ASP A 467 -17.84 0.41 -10.59
N VAL A 468 -16.72 0.01 -10.00
CA VAL A 468 -16.48 0.05 -8.55
C VAL A 468 -16.32 1.49 -8.07
N GLU A 469 -15.63 2.36 -8.81
CA GLU A 469 -15.43 3.77 -8.47
C GLU A 469 -16.77 4.52 -8.50
N ARG A 470 -17.55 4.34 -9.58
CA ARG A 470 -18.94 4.81 -9.68
C ARG A 470 -19.83 4.28 -8.55
N ALA A 471 -19.64 3.03 -8.14
CA ALA A 471 -20.42 2.40 -7.10
C ALA A 471 -20.07 2.90 -5.69
N PHE A 472 -18.79 3.08 -5.38
CA PHE A 472 -18.23 3.44 -4.06
C PHE A 472 -18.28 4.94 -3.76
N LYS A 473 -18.44 5.78 -4.79
CA LYS A 473 -18.56 7.23 -4.63
C LYS A 473 -19.62 7.63 -3.58
N ASP A 474 -19.26 8.55 -2.69
CA ASP A 474 -20.11 9.16 -1.65
C ASP A 474 -20.59 8.17 -0.54
N SER A 475 -19.79 7.12 -0.27
CA SER A 475 -19.99 6.14 0.83
C SER A 475 -19.49 6.64 2.18
N TRP A 476 -20.06 6.18 3.31
CA TRP A 476 -19.45 6.34 4.64
C TRP A 476 -18.65 5.11 5.13
N ALA A 477 -19.06 3.90 4.73
CA ALA A 477 -18.32 2.65 4.97
C ALA A 477 -18.70 1.63 3.89
N ILE A 478 -17.86 0.62 3.68
CA ILE A 478 -18.02 -0.43 2.68
C ILE A 478 -17.80 -1.80 3.31
N PHE A 479 -18.78 -2.69 3.20
CA PHE A 479 -18.57 -4.14 3.42
C PHE A 479 -18.17 -4.77 2.08
N ALA A 480 -16.93 -5.22 1.94
CA ALA A 480 -16.38 -5.85 0.74
C ALA A 480 -16.44 -7.38 0.86
N VAL A 481 -16.74 -8.09 -0.23
CA VAL A 481 -16.71 -9.56 -0.27
C VAL A 481 -16.52 -10.07 -1.70
N THR A 482 -15.60 -11.02 -1.86
CA THR A 482 -15.28 -11.74 -3.10
C THR A 482 -15.91 -13.15 -3.09
N ASP A 483 -15.82 -13.86 -4.21
CA ASP A 483 -16.23 -15.25 -4.37
C ASP A 483 -15.04 -16.05 -4.93
N PRO A 484 -14.53 -17.08 -4.21
CA PRO A 484 -13.42 -17.91 -4.68
C PRO A 484 -13.83 -19.26 -5.32
N TRP A 485 -15.10 -19.50 -5.68
CA TRP A 485 -15.60 -20.84 -6.06
C TRP A 485 -16.18 -21.02 -7.49
N THR A 486 -15.97 -20.08 -8.40
CA THR A 486 -16.66 -19.95 -9.70
C THR A 486 -15.78 -19.93 -10.96
N ASN A 487 -14.44 -20.06 -10.87
CA ASN A 487 -13.50 -19.96 -12.00
C ASN A 487 -12.24 -20.85 -11.78
N PRO A 488 -11.62 -21.45 -12.81
CA PRO A 488 -10.36 -22.19 -12.66
C PRO A 488 -9.13 -21.36 -12.24
N ASN A 489 -9.07 -20.07 -12.61
CA ASN A 489 -7.90 -19.19 -12.40
C ASN A 489 -8.08 -18.24 -11.20
N GLN A 490 -8.84 -18.66 -10.19
CA GLN A 490 -9.57 -17.71 -9.34
C GLN A 490 -8.77 -16.99 -8.26
N LEU A 491 -7.67 -17.55 -7.75
CA LEU A 491 -6.90 -16.90 -6.67
C LEU A 491 -6.36 -15.53 -7.11
N GLU A 492 -5.85 -15.41 -8.34
CA GLU A 492 -5.38 -14.12 -8.86
C GLU A 492 -6.54 -13.18 -9.23
N LEU A 493 -7.70 -13.72 -9.62
CA LEU A 493 -8.90 -12.92 -9.88
C LEU A 493 -9.52 -12.36 -8.59
N GLU A 494 -9.51 -13.14 -7.49
CA GLU A 494 -9.94 -12.69 -6.17
C GLU A 494 -9.00 -11.60 -5.63
N LYS A 495 -7.69 -11.82 -5.67
CA LYS A 495 -6.69 -10.78 -5.36
C LYS A 495 -6.93 -9.51 -6.18
N GLN A 496 -7.10 -9.64 -7.50
CA GLN A 496 -7.35 -8.49 -8.38
C GLN A 496 -8.62 -7.72 -8.00
N GLN A 497 -9.72 -8.41 -7.66
CA GLN A 497 -10.94 -7.77 -7.16
C GLN A 497 -10.71 -7.07 -5.81
N GLY A 498 -9.97 -7.70 -4.89
CA GLY A 498 -9.56 -7.11 -3.62
C GLY A 498 -8.74 -5.83 -3.81
N TYR A 499 -7.72 -5.87 -4.66
CA TYR A 499 -6.88 -4.71 -4.98
C TYR A 499 -7.68 -3.58 -5.64
N ILE A 500 -8.55 -3.86 -6.62
CA ILE A 500 -9.42 -2.84 -7.25
C ILE A 500 -10.27 -2.14 -6.19
N MET A 501 -10.87 -2.89 -5.27
CA MET A 501 -11.70 -2.30 -4.20
C MET A 501 -10.87 -1.50 -3.19
N ALA A 502 -9.70 -1.99 -2.78
CA ALA A 502 -8.80 -1.31 -1.85
C ALA A 502 -8.22 -0.01 -2.45
N ASP A 503 -7.73 -0.06 -3.69
CA ASP A 503 -7.29 1.09 -4.49
C ASP A 503 -8.35 2.20 -4.48
N ILE A 504 -9.55 1.91 -4.98
CA ILE A 504 -10.61 2.91 -5.16
C ILE A 504 -10.97 3.61 -3.85
N VAL A 505 -11.06 2.87 -2.74
CA VAL A 505 -11.32 3.49 -1.43
C VAL A 505 -10.13 4.32 -0.97
N SER A 506 -8.89 3.83 -1.17
CA SER A 506 -7.69 4.60 -0.88
C SER A 506 -7.66 5.91 -1.67
N ARG A 507 -8.02 5.92 -2.96
CA ARG A 507 -8.09 7.13 -3.81
C ARG A 507 -9.15 8.14 -3.32
N TYR A 508 -10.26 7.68 -2.75
CA TYR A 508 -11.24 8.54 -2.07
C TYR A 508 -10.75 9.06 -0.70
N HIS A 509 -9.82 8.37 -0.03
CA HIS A 509 -9.22 8.79 1.24
C HIS A 509 -7.97 9.65 1.10
N TYR A 510 -7.19 9.46 0.03
CA TYR A 510 -5.97 10.18 -0.32
C TYR A 510 -6.21 11.70 -0.23
N LYS A 511 -7.35 12.18 -0.74
CA LYS A 511 -7.79 13.59 -0.69
C LYS A 511 -8.05 14.20 0.71
N LYS A 512 -8.04 13.42 1.81
CA LYS A 512 -8.31 13.92 3.18
C LYS A 512 -7.43 13.28 4.28
N CYS A 513 -6.27 12.72 3.94
CA CYS A 513 -5.25 12.21 4.88
C CYS A 513 -5.80 11.41 6.08
N ARG A 514 -6.29 10.20 5.82
CA ARG A 514 -6.56 9.20 6.87
C ARG A 514 -6.12 7.82 6.42
N ASN A 515 -5.46 7.09 7.32
CA ASN A 515 -5.26 5.65 7.17
C ASN A 515 -6.62 4.97 6.97
N LEU A 516 -6.65 4.02 6.04
CA LEU A 516 -7.82 3.20 5.75
C LEU A 516 -8.23 2.43 7.01
N LYS A 517 -9.43 2.68 7.55
CA LYS A 517 -9.89 1.96 8.75
C LYS A 517 -10.41 0.57 8.36
N THR A 518 -9.49 -0.36 8.14
CA THR A 518 -9.81 -1.75 7.85
C THR A 518 -10.11 -2.51 9.15
N ILE A 519 -11.15 -3.36 9.10
CA ILE A 519 -11.50 -4.33 10.13
C ILE A 519 -11.77 -5.64 9.40
N TYR A 520 -11.03 -6.69 9.73
CA TYR A 520 -11.28 -8.00 9.14
C TYR A 520 -12.42 -8.69 9.88
N VAL A 521 -13.32 -9.35 9.15
CA VAL A 521 -14.44 -10.10 9.71
C VAL A 521 -14.26 -11.55 9.26
N GLU A 522 -13.71 -12.39 10.13
CA GLU A 522 -13.24 -13.73 9.80
C GLU A 522 -14.32 -14.76 10.15
N PRO A 523 -15.19 -15.20 9.21
CA PRO A 523 -16.19 -16.21 9.51
C PRO A 523 -15.57 -17.59 9.73
N ALA A 524 -16.12 -18.32 10.69
CA ALA A 524 -15.87 -19.74 10.85
C ALA A 524 -16.51 -20.55 9.71
N MET A 525 -16.42 -21.89 9.76
CA MET A 525 -16.99 -22.73 8.70
C MET A 525 -18.52 -22.66 8.70
N TYR A 526 -19.11 -22.36 7.54
CA TYR A 526 -20.55 -22.09 7.44
C TYR A 526 -21.41 -23.33 7.76
N MET A 527 -22.30 -23.19 8.75
CA MET A 527 -23.30 -24.21 9.10
C MET A 527 -24.19 -24.57 7.89
N GLN A 528 -24.43 -23.59 6.99
CA GLN A 528 -25.11 -23.77 5.72
C GLN A 528 -24.54 -24.87 4.81
N ASN A 529 -23.28 -25.28 4.98
CA ASN A 529 -22.67 -26.40 4.25
C ASN A 529 -23.43 -27.72 4.50
N TRP A 530 -24.01 -27.91 5.70
CA TRP A 530 -24.78 -29.10 6.09
C TRP A 530 -26.30 -28.99 5.83
N ARG A 531 -26.76 -27.92 5.17
CA ARG A 531 -28.19 -27.73 4.84
C ARG A 531 -28.74 -28.78 3.87
N ASN A 532 -27.88 -29.39 3.04
CA ASN A 532 -28.26 -30.43 2.08
C ASN A 532 -28.15 -31.84 2.69
N ALA A 533 -28.97 -32.16 3.69
CA ALA A 533 -28.91 -33.43 4.41
C ALA A 533 -28.97 -34.69 3.52
N GLY A 534 -29.64 -34.61 2.35
CA GLY A 534 -29.65 -35.68 1.33
C GLY A 534 -28.34 -35.91 0.57
N LYS A 535 -27.27 -35.16 0.87
CA LYS A 535 -25.90 -35.36 0.35
C LYS A 535 -24.86 -35.65 1.43
N LEU A 536 -25.25 -35.63 2.69
CA LEU A 536 -24.36 -35.97 3.81
C LEU A 536 -24.32 -37.48 4.02
N PRO A 537 -23.20 -38.04 4.54
CA PRO A 537 -23.15 -39.44 4.93
C PRO A 537 -24.21 -39.77 5.99
N LYS A 538 -24.64 -41.03 6.01
CA LYS A 538 -25.60 -41.57 6.96
C LYS A 538 -25.08 -42.87 7.56
N LEU A 539 -25.53 -43.18 8.77
CA LEU A 539 -25.44 -44.53 9.35
C LEU A 539 -26.53 -45.43 8.73
N ASP A 540 -26.42 -46.74 8.96
CA ASP A 540 -27.33 -47.75 8.40
C ASP A 540 -28.79 -47.61 8.89
N ASP A 541 -29.01 -46.96 10.03
CA ASP A 541 -30.33 -46.60 10.57
C ASP A 541 -30.94 -45.34 9.92
N GLY A 542 -30.18 -44.64 9.08
CA GLY A 542 -30.57 -43.41 8.39
C GLY A 542 -30.16 -42.11 9.08
N THR A 543 -29.58 -42.16 10.29
CA THR A 543 -29.06 -41.01 11.03
C THR A 543 -28.03 -40.25 10.18
N VAL A 544 -28.18 -38.93 10.05
CA VAL A 544 -27.24 -38.09 9.30
C VAL A 544 -26.06 -37.73 10.21
N ILE A 545 -24.83 -37.98 9.75
CA ILE A 545 -23.61 -37.74 10.51
C ILE A 545 -22.83 -36.53 10.00
N LEU A 546 -22.21 -35.79 10.93
CA LEU A 546 -21.26 -34.73 10.60
C LEU A 546 -19.94 -35.38 10.19
N ALA A 547 -19.48 -35.15 8.97
CA ALA A 547 -18.29 -35.82 8.44
C ALA A 547 -17.45 -34.87 7.57
N ALA A 548 -16.13 -34.91 7.76
CA ALA A 548 -15.12 -34.11 7.07
C ALA A 548 -13.80 -34.88 7.02
N SER A 549 -12.80 -34.41 6.25
CA SER A 549 -11.47 -35.05 6.21
C SER A 549 -10.55 -34.56 7.33
N ILE A 550 -11.08 -34.54 8.55
CA ILE A 550 -10.45 -34.01 9.78
C ILE A 550 -10.53 -35.11 10.85
N ASP A 551 -9.53 -35.29 11.71
CA ASP A 551 -9.61 -36.22 12.85
C ASP A 551 -10.78 -35.87 13.79
N GLU A 552 -11.56 -36.87 14.21
CA GLU A 552 -12.73 -36.73 15.10
C GLU A 552 -12.47 -36.02 16.45
N LYS A 553 -11.21 -35.87 16.86
CA LYS A 553 -10.80 -35.14 18.08
C LYS A 553 -10.52 -33.65 17.84
N VAL A 554 -10.48 -33.20 16.58
CA VAL A 554 -10.24 -31.79 16.24
C VAL A 554 -11.58 -31.06 16.24
N GLU A 555 -11.66 -30.02 17.07
CA GLU A 555 -12.83 -29.18 17.21
C GLU A 555 -12.95 -28.20 16.03
N LEU A 556 -14.17 -28.05 15.51
CA LEU A 556 -14.52 -27.22 14.36
C LEU A 556 -15.33 -26.00 14.78
N HIS A 557 -14.72 -24.83 14.59
CA HIS A 557 -15.40 -23.54 14.64
C HIS A 557 -16.43 -23.44 13.52
N LEU A 558 -17.70 -23.23 13.89
CA LEU A 558 -18.85 -23.09 12.97
C LEU A 558 -19.54 -21.74 13.12
N VAL A 559 -20.20 -21.27 12.05
CA VAL A 559 -21.00 -20.03 12.06
C VAL A 559 -22.24 -20.09 11.17
N ASP A 560 -23.35 -19.51 11.60
CA ASP A 560 -24.47 -19.19 10.73
C ASP A 560 -24.12 -17.93 9.91
N ILE A 561 -24.18 -18.02 8.57
CA ILE A 561 -23.97 -16.86 7.67
C ILE A 561 -24.85 -15.65 8.05
N ASP A 562 -26.04 -15.86 8.62
CA ASP A 562 -26.89 -14.74 9.07
C ASP A 562 -26.22 -13.88 10.17
N ASP A 563 -25.36 -14.45 11.01
CA ASP A 563 -24.76 -13.77 12.17
C ASP A 563 -23.63 -12.79 11.81
N ILE A 564 -23.11 -12.88 10.58
CA ILE A 564 -22.20 -11.87 10.01
C ILE A 564 -22.90 -10.50 9.95
N GLY A 565 -24.22 -10.47 9.75
CA GLY A 565 -25.01 -9.24 9.73
C GLY A 565 -24.99 -8.49 11.07
N PRO A 566 -25.43 -9.12 12.18
CA PRO A 566 -25.30 -8.60 13.53
C PRO A 566 -23.87 -8.16 13.90
N ILE A 567 -22.83 -8.93 13.56
CA ILE A 567 -21.43 -8.51 13.80
C ILE A 567 -21.11 -7.20 13.09
N VAL A 568 -21.41 -7.10 11.79
CA VAL A 568 -21.19 -5.87 11.02
C VAL A 568 -22.04 -4.71 11.55
N ARG A 569 -23.25 -4.97 12.05
CA ARG A 569 -24.10 -3.95 12.68
C ARG A 569 -23.43 -3.32 13.91
N GLU A 570 -22.83 -4.12 14.78
CA GLU A 570 -22.11 -3.62 15.97
C GLU A 570 -20.79 -2.93 15.57
N ILE A 571 -20.04 -3.50 14.62
CA ILE A 571 -18.81 -2.87 14.09
C ILE A 571 -19.10 -1.47 13.53
N LEU A 572 -20.18 -1.30 12.75
CA LEU A 572 -20.55 0.00 12.17
C LEU A 572 -21.25 0.94 13.17
N ALA A 573 -21.47 0.52 14.42
CA ALA A 573 -21.98 1.36 15.51
C ALA A 573 -20.88 2.11 16.26
N ASP A 574 -19.72 1.47 16.49
CA ASP A 574 -18.54 2.10 17.11
C ASP A 574 -17.22 1.56 16.49
N PRO A 575 -16.96 1.86 15.20
CA PRO A 575 -15.86 1.27 14.45
C PRO A 575 -14.49 1.71 14.96
N ASP A 576 -14.40 2.90 15.55
CA ASP A 576 -13.15 3.51 15.99
C ASP A 576 -12.49 2.75 17.16
N LYS A 577 -13.22 1.90 17.87
CA LYS A 577 -12.69 0.95 18.87
C LYS A 577 -12.12 -0.34 18.28
N LEU A 578 -12.49 -0.68 17.04
CA LEU A 578 -12.27 -2.00 16.43
C LEU A 578 -11.34 -1.97 15.20
N VAL A 579 -10.92 -0.78 14.75
CA VAL A 579 -9.92 -0.61 13.67
C VAL A 579 -8.64 -1.39 13.98
N GLY A 580 -8.17 -2.18 13.01
CA GLY A 580 -6.96 -2.99 13.18
C GLY A 580 -7.14 -4.21 14.09
N GLN A 581 -8.38 -4.62 14.38
CA GLN A 581 -8.68 -5.91 14.98
C GLN A 581 -9.27 -6.86 13.92
N ASP A 582 -8.87 -8.14 13.99
CA ASP A 582 -9.51 -9.22 13.25
C ASP A 582 -10.67 -9.75 14.10
N ILE A 583 -11.90 -9.60 13.64
CA ILE A 583 -13.11 -10.03 14.34
C ILE A 583 -13.51 -11.42 13.85
N CYS A 584 -13.12 -12.44 14.60
CA CYS A 584 -13.48 -13.83 14.35
C CYS A 584 -14.97 -14.05 14.67
N VAL A 585 -15.71 -14.66 13.75
CA VAL A 585 -17.15 -14.93 13.90
C VAL A 585 -17.38 -16.43 13.99
N CYS A 586 -17.35 -16.92 15.23
CA CYS A 586 -17.61 -18.31 15.59
C CYS A 586 -18.84 -18.39 16.49
N GLY A 587 -19.90 -19.07 16.03
CA GLY A 587 -21.14 -19.27 16.80
C GLY A 587 -21.18 -20.56 17.61
N ASP A 588 -20.40 -21.58 17.23
CA ASP A 588 -20.28 -22.85 17.95
C ASP A 588 -18.94 -23.55 17.67
N GLU A 589 -18.55 -24.46 18.54
CA GLU A 589 -17.35 -25.28 18.39
C GLU A 589 -17.70 -26.76 18.64
N ILE A 590 -17.60 -27.61 17.62
CA ILE A 590 -18.07 -29.01 17.68
C ILE A 590 -17.09 -29.99 17.02
N THR A 591 -17.04 -31.23 17.48
CA THR A 591 -16.32 -32.32 16.79
C THR A 591 -17.16 -32.96 15.68
N ILE A 592 -16.51 -33.62 14.73
CA ILE A 592 -17.19 -34.44 13.71
C ILE A 592 -17.50 -35.85 14.23
N SER A 593 -18.48 -36.51 13.63
CA SER A 593 -18.91 -37.87 13.96
C SER A 593 -18.21 -38.96 13.13
N LYS A 594 -17.53 -38.59 12.03
CA LYS A 594 -16.70 -39.50 11.22
C LYS A 594 -15.65 -38.76 10.38
N THR A 595 -14.40 -39.22 10.49
CA THR A 595 -13.29 -38.89 9.59
C THR A 595 -13.52 -39.48 8.19
N LEU A 596 -13.45 -38.65 7.15
CA LEU A 596 -13.51 -39.07 5.74
C LEU A 596 -12.11 -39.26 5.16
N THR A 597 -11.85 -40.43 4.59
CA THR A 597 -10.68 -40.65 3.73
C THR A 597 -10.70 -39.73 2.50
N GLU A 598 -9.55 -39.52 1.85
CA GLU A 598 -9.47 -38.71 0.64
C GLU A 598 -10.36 -39.27 -0.50
N GLU A 599 -10.46 -40.61 -0.62
CA GLU A 599 -11.31 -41.26 -1.62
C GLU A 599 -12.81 -41.05 -1.35
N GLU A 600 -13.26 -41.21 -0.11
CA GLU A 600 -14.64 -40.90 0.29
C GLU A 600 -14.96 -39.42 0.07
N PHE A 601 -14.07 -38.52 0.50
CA PHE A 601 -14.24 -37.08 0.34
C PHE A 601 -14.36 -36.68 -1.13
N ARG A 602 -13.45 -37.16 -2.01
CA ARG A 602 -13.52 -36.90 -3.46
C ARG A 602 -14.76 -37.53 -4.10
N THR A 603 -15.21 -38.67 -3.61
CA THR A 603 -16.45 -39.32 -4.08
C THR A 603 -17.71 -38.52 -3.73
N ILE A 604 -17.77 -37.95 -2.51
CA ILE A 604 -18.86 -37.09 -2.03
C ILE A 604 -18.81 -35.69 -2.67
N THR A 605 -17.62 -35.19 -2.98
CA THR A 605 -17.39 -33.85 -3.57
C THR A 605 -17.26 -33.83 -5.09
N LYS A 606 -17.44 -34.96 -5.79
CA LYS A 606 -17.21 -35.13 -7.24
C LYS A 606 -17.89 -34.12 -8.19
N GLN A 607 -18.94 -33.44 -7.74
CA GLN A 607 -19.58 -32.31 -8.45
C GLN A 607 -18.75 -31.02 -8.47
N LEU A 608 -17.74 -30.88 -7.60
CA LEU A 608 -16.87 -29.72 -7.52
C LEU A 608 -15.67 -29.87 -8.47
N PRO A 609 -15.15 -28.78 -9.07
CA PRO A 609 -13.89 -28.80 -9.81
C PRO A 609 -12.75 -29.36 -8.98
N LYS A 610 -11.80 -30.09 -9.59
CA LYS A 610 -10.70 -30.74 -8.86
C LYS A 610 -9.96 -29.76 -7.95
N THR A 611 -9.62 -28.57 -8.44
CA THR A 611 -8.94 -27.52 -7.66
C THR A 611 -9.70 -27.13 -6.39
N ALA A 612 -11.04 -27.11 -6.42
CA ALA A 612 -11.85 -26.83 -5.24
C ALA A 612 -11.83 -28.00 -4.25
N GLN A 613 -11.84 -29.26 -4.72
CA GLN A 613 -11.65 -30.43 -3.86
C GLN A 613 -10.25 -30.41 -3.20
N ASP A 614 -9.21 -30.13 -3.97
CA ASP A 614 -7.83 -30.07 -3.50
C ASP A 614 -7.65 -28.96 -2.45
N ASN A 615 -8.22 -27.77 -2.68
CA ASN A 615 -8.21 -26.65 -1.73
C ASN A 615 -8.96 -26.97 -0.43
N ILE A 616 -10.16 -27.56 -0.51
CA ILE A 616 -10.96 -27.90 0.69
C ILE A 616 -10.28 -29.03 1.49
N PHE A 617 -9.68 -30.02 0.83
CA PHE A 617 -8.92 -31.07 1.51
C PHE A 617 -7.65 -30.53 2.16
N GLY A 618 -6.94 -29.60 1.49
CA GLY A 618 -5.80 -28.88 2.07
C GLY A 618 -6.19 -28.04 3.29
N MET A 619 -7.31 -27.33 3.22
CA MET A 619 -7.89 -26.59 4.36
C MET A 619 -8.19 -27.52 5.53
N HIS A 620 -8.79 -28.69 5.29
CA HIS A 620 -9.03 -29.70 6.34
C HIS A 620 -7.74 -30.16 7.03
N LYS A 621 -6.68 -30.50 6.27
CA LYS A 621 -5.37 -30.87 6.85
C LYS A 621 -4.74 -29.71 7.62
N TRP A 622 -4.87 -28.47 7.14
CA TRP A 622 -4.36 -27.29 7.82
C TRP A 622 -5.07 -27.03 9.17
N ILE A 623 -6.39 -27.23 9.24
CA ILE A 623 -7.17 -27.11 10.48
C ILE A 623 -6.70 -28.12 11.54
N GLU A 624 -6.40 -29.37 11.15
CA GLU A 624 -5.84 -30.38 12.09
C GLU A 624 -4.49 -29.96 12.70
N GLU A 625 -3.60 -29.40 11.88
CA GLU A 625 -2.22 -29.10 12.28
C GLU A 625 -2.12 -27.76 13.03
N TYR A 626 -2.88 -26.74 12.60
CA TYR A 626 -2.75 -25.35 13.08
C TYR A 626 -3.97 -24.83 13.88
N GLY A 627 -5.14 -25.47 13.78
CA GLY A 627 -6.41 -24.98 14.34
C GLY A 627 -7.05 -23.89 13.45
N TYR A 628 -8.39 -23.81 13.41
CA TYR A 628 -9.11 -23.02 12.39
C TYR A 628 -8.69 -21.54 12.28
N TYR A 629 -8.46 -20.87 13.42
CA TYR A 629 -7.99 -19.48 13.46
C TYR A 629 -6.48 -19.35 13.78
N GLY A 630 -5.76 -20.47 13.89
CA GLY A 630 -4.46 -20.52 14.56
C GLY A 630 -4.58 -20.51 16.09
N LYS A 631 -3.54 -21.02 16.77
CA LYS A 631 -3.55 -21.27 18.22
C LYS A 631 -3.50 -20.02 19.11
N ASP A 632 -3.13 -18.87 18.54
CA ASP A 632 -2.89 -17.62 19.25
C ASP A 632 -4.00 -16.56 19.06
N LYS A 633 -5.04 -16.83 18.25
CA LYS A 633 -6.17 -15.90 18.01
C LYS A 633 -7.30 -16.10 19.02
N ASP A 634 -7.81 -14.97 19.56
CA ASP A 634 -9.04 -14.92 20.37
C ASP A 634 -10.29 -15.04 19.49
N TRP A 635 -10.59 -16.26 19.04
CA TRP A 635 -11.73 -16.56 18.18
C TRP A 635 -13.10 -16.22 18.80
N THR A 636 -13.15 -16.00 20.12
CA THR A 636 -14.37 -15.62 20.85
C THR A 636 -14.69 -14.12 20.73
N ASN A 637 -13.85 -13.31 20.09
CA ASN A 637 -14.02 -11.86 20.10
C ASN A 637 -15.30 -11.36 19.42
N GLY A 638 -15.79 -12.01 18.35
CA GLY A 638 -17.10 -11.71 17.77
C GLY A 638 -18.28 -11.97 18.73
N GLN A 639 -18.21 -13.03 19.54
CA GLN A 639 -19.22 -13.34 20.56
C GLN A 639 -19.33 -12.26 21.65
N LYS A 640 -18.27 -11.45 21.83
CA LYS A 640 -18.23 -10.33 22.78
C LYS A 640 -18.92 -9.07 22.23
N LEU A 641 -19.12 -8.98 20.91
CA LEU A 641 -19.87 -7.91 20.26
C LEU A 641 -21.37 -8.21 20.27
N THR A 642 -21.77 -9.42 19.91
CA THR A 642 -23.18 -9.83 19.88
C THR A 642 -23.34 -11.34 20.05
N LYS A 643 -24.51 -11.77 20.52
CA LYS A 643 -24.83 -13.21 20.60
C LYS A 643 -24.96 -13.76 19.18
N LEU A 644 -24.28 -14.88 18.93
CA LEU A 644 -24.34 -15.67 17.69
C LEU A 644 -25.16 -16.96 17.94
N ASN A 645 -25.59 -17.63 16.88
CA ASN A 645 -26.31 -18.91 16.97
C ASN A 645 -25.32 -20.07 17.16
N THR A 646 -25.62 -20.96 18.11
CA THR A 646 -24.99 -22.28 18.17
C THR A 646 -25.49 -23.16 17.02
N PHE A 647 -24.78 -24.23 16.68
CA PHE A 647 -25.16 -25.17 15.64
C PHE A 647 -26.52 -25.81 15.94
N GLU A 648 -26.79 -26.14 17.20
CA GLU A 648 -28.10 -26.61 17.63
C GLU A 648 -29.21 -25.56 17.40
N GLN A 649 -28.94 -24.28 17.71
CA GLN A 649 -29.88 -23.18 17.46
C GLN A 649 -30.11 -23.00 15.95
N TRP A 650 -29.08 -23.15 15.12
CA TRP A 650 -29.18 -23.11 13.66
C TRP A 650 -30.00 -24.26 13.07
N LEU A 651 -29.77 -25.50 13.52
CA LEU A 651 -30.54 -26.69 13.11
C LEU A 651 -32.03 -26.51 13.43
N ARG A 652 -32.34 -26.06 14.66
CA ARG A 652 -33.71 -25.74 15.10
C ARG A 652 -34.33 -24.60 14.28
N LYS A 653 -33.59 -23.50 14.05
CA LYS A 653 -34.00 -22.32 13.26
C LYS A 653 -34.30 -22.66 11.80
N THR A 654 -33.53 -23.56 11.18
CA THR A 654 -33.62 -23.88 9.75
C THR A 654 -34.65 -24.96 9.41
N GLY A 655 -35.31 -25.56 10.41
CA GLY A 655 -36.24 -26.68 10.18
C GLY A 655 -35.51 -27.95 9.73
N TRP A 656 -34.34 -28.23 10.31
CA TRP A 656 -33.56 -29.42 9.96
C TRP A 656 -34.21 -30.66 10.59
N GLU A 657 -35.18 -31.26 9.89
CA GLU A 657 -35.92 -32.47 10.31
C GLU A 657 -35.08 -33.77 10.23
N GLY A 658 -33.79 -33.70 10.53
CA GLY A 658 -32.99 -34.86 10.85
C GLY A 658 -33.40 -35.39 12.23
N LYS A 659 -34.00 -36.58 12.24
CA LYS A 659 -34.15 -37.41 13.45
C LYS A 659 -32.82 -38.06 13.83
#